data_AF-A0A2V5Z5Z0-F1
#
_entry.id   AF-A0A2V5Z5Z0-F1
#
_cell.length_a   1.000
_cell.length_b   1.000
_cell.length_c   1.000
_cell.angle_alpha   90.00
_cell.angle_beta   90.00
_cell.angle_gamma   90.00
#
_symmetry.space_group_name_H-M   'P 1'
#
loop_
_entity.id
_entity.type
_entity.pdbx_description
1 polymer ?
#
loop_
_entity_poly.entity_id
_entity_poly.type
_entity_poly.pdbx_seq_one_letter_code
_entity_poly.pdbx_strand_id
1 'polypeptide(L)'
;MPAPIARVIWVPAEKLSAPDIGKRTQAATALLDGHIEAAPRKSGSLHESYVVSDFDRLQKHLSPNQPLVVTIDLDYFAGLSPAEQATGFDRIWNFVIELPNLRAITFAISRPYLKGEDEAYRLLKLALSAALSLPTAQIEFEPFLTVANDHSNLAKELMARGEKLPVFDLSQAPQALRARILSGHQHIVVRDDAPRWKQLLRTWNDEAPQLHLQVKGRQCSTDNVWRIPASEPAEIELITEPWTTKPEKVEWFALTPKYLRCNLTDLSIDQVGFVANAVPRPAWNEIPLAHHDSVLPITKIDNLFDRQLHCGSLRLRARAVVAGKIREAPVLELRRVIGSGFRAAVTEQFGLPYLFGSGELSENSNTGPETKLGADCANFVVYALRRQGQRVPWSDPKRLRDHLDLVARSAAPGRAKISAEDLDRGTIIHLGTHVAAVMEDRQPVGILDENDLVAHQLDGTPEMLTLGKLLRERRKNCFDLFRVPPEKPKTTLVFGGDVMLGRSCAAKIENGIDPFTGVAPLIRGASFAAANLECTISTLGDSSQRYAFRAPVRSAQLLRGAGFRAMGLANNHAFDFGAAALNDCAARLSQQQIVPLGVGKPDTKAGTPSFFSVRDGKKIALLAISDVGPAAGSQIATASNRPGLNAAIANARLRANLVVCLVHWGVENSEKITDEQRELARWLIDHGVDLVVGSHPHCVQALDVYHGCPIAYSLGNLVFDGAPTVESWNRGALLEIDLNEKAQASSARLIPLVLENGFPRVDASPKGETLSSR
;
A
#
# COMPACT_ATOMS: atom_id res chain seq x y z
N MET A 1 -5.24 -16.98 27.09
CA MET A 1 -6.47 -16.42 27.69
C MET A 1 -6.07 -15.32 28.68
N PRO A 2 -6.64 -14.11 28.60
CA PRO A 2 -6.40 -13.07 29.60
C PRO A 2 -6.97 -13.50 30.98
N ALA A 3 -6.33 -13.05 32.04
CA ALA A 3 -6.69 -13.38 33.42
C ALA A 3 -7.15 -12.12 34.18
N PRO A 4 -8.14 -12.22 35.09
CA PRO A 4 -8.96 -13.41 35.39
C PRO A 4 -10.11 -13.62 34.39
N ILE A 5 -10.49 -14.88 34.13
CA ILE A 5 -11.68 -15.22 33.33
C ILE A 5 -12.92 -15.08 34.22
N ALA A 6 -13.76 -14.09 33.95
CA ALA A 6 -14.93 -13.81 34.78
C ALA A 6 -16.05 -14.84 34.66
N ARG A 7 -16.18 -15.53 33.51
CA ARG A 7 -17.25 -16.51 33.25
C ARG A 7 -16.93 -17.34 32.01
N VAL A 8 -17.33 -18.62 32.02
CA VAL A 8 -17.29 -19.50 30.84
C VAL A 8 -18.69 -19.93 30.45
N ILE A 9 -19.04 -19.79 29.16
CA ILE A 9 -20.34 -20.18 28.61
C ILE A 9 -20.11 -21.27 27.56
N TRP A 10 -20.70 -22.44 27.76
CA TRP A 10 -20.67 -23.54 26.80
C TRP A 10 -21.95 -23.54 25.96
N VAL A 11 -21.80 -23.54 24.63
CA VAL A 11 -22.90 -23.40 23.68
C VAL A 11 -22.82 -24.55 22.68
N PRO A 12 -23.64 -25.59 22.82
CA PRO A 12 -23.76 -26.60 21.81
C PRO A 12 -24.55 -26.05 20.61
N ALA A 13 -24.33 -26.65 19.45
CA ALA A 13 -25.00 -26.23 18.21
C ALA A 13 -26.50 -26.58 18.16
N GLU A 14 -26.91 -27.58 18.95
CA GLU A 14 -28.31 -27.98 19.09
C GLU A 14 -29.10 -27.01 19.98
N LYS A 15 -30.39 -26.87 19.68
CA LYS A 15 -31.30 -26.08 20.50
C LYS A 15 -31.65 -26.87 21.77
N LEU A 16 -31.52 -26.25 22.94
CA LEU A 16 -31.76 -26.92 24.21
C LEU A 16 -33.07 -26.47 24.87
N SER A 17 -33.73 -27.39 25.57
CA SER A 17 -34.82 -27.04 26.48
C SER A 17 -34.27 -26.39 27.75
N ALA A 18 -35.10 -25.62 28.48
CA ALA A 18 -34.66 -25.02 29.75
C ALA A 18 -34.22 -26.07 30.80
N PRO A 19 -34.92 -27.22 30.95
CA PRO A 19 -34.44 -28.31 31.81
C PRO A 19 -33.09 -28.90 31.39
N ASP A 20 -32.86 -29.10 30.08
CA ASP A 20 -31.59 -29.65 29.58
C ASP A 20 -30.42 -28.72 29.85
N ILE A 21 -30.63 -27.40 29.69
CA ILE A 21 -29.65 -26.37 30.04
C ILE A 21 -29.27 -26.48 31.52
N GLY A 22 -30.26 -26.58 32.43
CA GLY A 22 -30.01 -26.71 33.87
C GLY A 22 -29.19 -27.95 34.21
N LYS A 23 -29.59 -29.11 33.66
CA LYS A 23 -28.89 -30.39 33.88
C LYS A 23 -27.45 -30.37 33.37
N ARG A 24 -27.23 -29.87 32.16
CA ARG A 24 -25.88 -29.80 31.57
C ARG A 24 -24.99 -28.77 32.27
N THR A 25 -25.57 -27.67 32.75
CA THR A 25 -24.85 -26.67 33.56
C THR A 25 -24.32 -27.30 34.85
N GLN A 26 -25.16 -28.05 35.56
CA GLN A 26 -24.75 -28.75 36.78
C GLN A 26 -23.65 -29.78 36.51
N ALA A 27 -23.76 -30.54 35.42
CA ALA A 27 -22.75 -31.52 35.03
C ALA A 27 -21.41 -30.87 34.66
N ALA A 28 -21.43 -29.76 33.91
CA ALA A 28 -20.23 -29.03 33.50
C ALA A 28 -19.48 -28.46 34.72
N THR A 29 -20.19 -27.84 35.67
CA THR A 29 -19.57 -27.32 36.90
C THR A 29 -18.92 -28.45 37.71
N ALA A 30 -19.63 -29.57 37.91
CA ALA A 30 -19.10 -30.71 38.66
C ALA A 30 -17.86 -31.36 38.03
N LEU A 31 -17.76 -31.39 36.70
CA LEU A 31 -16.60 -31.93 35.98
C LEU A 31 -15.33 -31.07 36.17
N LEU A 32 -15.48 -29.75 36.32
CA LEU A 32 -14.35 -28.85 36.50
C LEU A 32 -13.88 -28.77 37.94
N ASP A 33 -14.80 -28.79 38.90
CA ASP A 33 -14.44 -28.92 40.33
C ASP A 33 -13.71 -30.24 40.60
N GLY A 34 -13.99 -31.29 39.82
CA GLY A 34 -13.32 -32.59 39.89
C GLY A 34 -11.99 -32.70 39.14
N HIS A 35 -11.66 -31.77 38.25
CA HIS A 35 -10.41 -31.77 37.50
C HIS A 35 -9.35 -30.94 38.23
N ILE A 36 -8.49 -31.61 39.02
CA ILE A 36 -7.22 -31.04 39.50
C ILE A 36 -6.46 -30.51 38.28
N GLU A 37 -6.09 -29.23 38.31
CA GLU A 37 -5.32 -28.60 37.22
C GLU A 37 -4.07 -29.44 36.91
N ALA A 38 -4.04 -30.10 35.75
CA ALA A 38 -2.93 -30.98 35.36
C ALA A 38 -1.59 -30.23 35.18
N ALA A 39 -1.64 -28.90 35.03
CA ALA A 39 -0.50 -28.00 35.07
C ALA A 39 -0.98 -26.59 35.48
N PRO A 40 -0.18 -25.82 36.25
CA PRO A 40 -0.53 -24.46 36.63
C PRO A 40 -0.65 -23.58 35.39
N ARG A 41 -1.82 -22.95 35.20
CA ARG A 41 -2.06 -22.04 34.08
C ARG A 41 -1.40 -20.69 34.35
N LYS A 42 -0.69 -20.14 33.36
CA LYS A 42 -0.21 -18.75 33.40
C LYS A 42 -1.35 -17.73 33.57
N SER A 43 -2.58 -18.10 33.23
CA SER A 43 -3.78 -17.28 33.37
C SER A 43 -4.48 -17.39 34.75
N GLY A 44 -3.94 -18.18 35.69
CA GLY A 44 -4.65 -18.55 36.92
C GLY A 44 -5.86 -19.46 36.67
N SER A 45 -6.60 -19.73 37.75
CA SER A 45 -7.76 -20.64 37.74
C SER A 45 -8.94 -20.06 36.95
N LEU A 46 -9.71 -20.95 36.33
CA LEU A 46 -11.00 -20.59 35.75
C LEU A 46 -11.99 -20.24 36.85
N HIS A 47 -13.04 -19.48 36.52
CA HIS A 47 -14.17 -19.25 37.42
C HIS A 47 -14.80 -20.60 37.85
N GLU A 48 -15.20 -20.72 39.10
CA GLU A 48 -15.79 -21.94 39.72
C GLU A 48 -17.19 -22.31 39.18
N SER A 49 -17.68 -21.64 38.13
CA SER A 49 -19.01 -21.93 37.58
C SER A 49 -19.10 -21.70 36.08
N TYR A 50 -19.78 -22.65 35.42
CA TYR A 50 -20.07 -22.63 34.00
C TYR A 50 -21.53 -22.28 33.77
N VAL A 51 -21.84 -21.81 32.56
CA VAL A 51 -23.21 -21.66 32.07
C VAL A 51 -23.33 -22.44 30.77
N VAL A 52 -24.31 -23.34 30.67
CA VAL A 52 -24.70 -23.90 29.37
C VAL A 52 -25.78 -23.02 28.75
N SER A 53 -25.70 -22.74 27.46
CA SER A 53 -26.72 -21.97 26.73
C SER A 53 -26.94 -22.55 25.33
N ASP A 54 -27.67 -21.84 24.47
CA ASP A 54 -27.81 -22.13 23.04
C ASP A 54 -27.70 -20.83 22.23
N PHE A 55 -27.66 -20.92 20.90
CA PHE A 55 -27.55 -19.74 20.02
C PHE A 55 -28.69 -18.73 20.21
N ASP A 56 -29.91 -19.17 20.50
CA ASP A 56 -31.09 -18.30 20.65
C ASP A 56 -31.06 -17.53 21.99
N ARG A 57 -30.46 -18.11 23.03
CA ARG A 57 -30.43 -17.56 24.39
C ARG A 57 -29.09 -16.92 24.77
N LEU A 58 -28.02 -17.18 24.01
CA LEU A 58 -26.68 -16.71 24.33
C LEU A 58 -26.62 -15.20 24.57
N GLN A 59 -27.34 -14.39 23.80
CA GLN A 59 -27.37 -12.93 23.96
C GLN A 59 -27.80 -12.48 25.38
N LYS A 60 -28.65 -13.24 26.07
CA LYS A 60 -29.08 -12.93 27.45
C LYS A 60 -27.95 -13.06 28.47
N HIS A 61 -26.93 -13.84 28.12
CA HIS A 61 -25.76 -14.03 28.96
C HIS A 61 -24.64 -13.05 28.60
N LEU A 62 -24.68 -12.38 27.45
CA LEU A 62 -23.63 -11.45 27.04
C LEU A 62 -23.88 -10.04 27.57
N SER A 63 -22.84 -9.43 28.12
CA SER A 63 -22.88 -8.03 28.57
C SER A 63 -22.27 -7.14 27.48
N PRO A 64 -22.96 -6.07 27.03
CA PRO A 64 -22.49 -5.20 25.94
C PRO A 64 -21.18 -4.45 26.19
N ASN A 65 -20.60 -4.52 27.39
CA ASN A 65 -19.35 -3.85 27.78
C ASN A 65 -18.25 -4.84 28.23
N GLN A 66 -18.51 -6.15 28.24
CA GLN A 66 -17.52 -7.14 28.68
C GLN A 66 -16.70 -7.66 27.48
N PRO A 67 -15.36 -7.74 27.58
CA PRO A 67 -14.52 -8.38 26.57
C PRO A 67 -14.88 -9.85 26.39
N LEU A 68 -14.99 -10.30 25.13
CA LEU A 68 -15.36 -11.67 24.79
C LEU A 68 -14.25 -12.38 24.02
N VAL A 69 -13.96 -13.64 24.39
CA VAL A 69 -13.15 -14.56 23.59
C VAL A 69 -14.03 -15.74 23.23
N VAL A 70 -14.07 -16.13 21.96
CA VAL A 70 -14.87 -17.25 21.47
C VAL A 70 -13.95 -18.34 20.94
N THR A 71 -14.13 -19.57 21.44
CA THR A 71 -13.51 -20.76 20.87
C THR A 71 -14.54 -21.51 20.02
N ILE A 72 -14.22 -21.76 18.75
CA ILE A 72 -14.99 -22.62 17.86
C ILE A 72 -14.32 -23.99 17.83
N ASP A 73 -15.02 -25.00 18.32
CA ASP A 73 -14.59 -26.39 18.27
C ASP A 73 -14.95 -27.00 16.90
N LEU A 74 -13.94 -27.28 16.08
CA LEU A 74 -14.12 -27.82 14.74
C LEU A 74 -14.48 -29.31 14.75
N ASP A 75 -14.19 -30.02 15.84
CA ASP A 75 -14.46 -31.46 15.97
C ASP A 75 -15.96 -31.74 15.99
N TYR A 76 -16.77 -30.72 16.34
CA TYR A 76 -18.23 -30.75 16.22
C TYR A 76 -18.71 -31.16 14.82
N PHE A 77 -17.96 -30.77 13.78
CA PHE A 77 -18.32 -31.03 12.40
C PHE A 77 -17.87 -32.40 11.88
N ALA A 78 -17.21 -33.21 12.73
CA ALA A 78 -16.68 -34.50 12.35
C ALA A 78 -17.79 -35.47 11.89
N GLY A 79 -17.55 -36.12 10.76
CA GLY A 79 -18.45 -37.10 10.17
C GLY A 79 -19.66 -36.53 9.43
N LEU A 80 -19.85 -35.21 9.40
CA LEU A 80 -20.87 -34.55 8.57
C LEU A 80 -20.44 -34.51 7.10
N SER A 81 -21.40 -34.37 6.19
CA SER A 81 -21.08 -34.18 4.76
C SER A 81 -20.38 -32.82 4.54
N PRO A 82 -19.57 -32.67 3.47
CA PRO A 82 -18.90 -31.40 3.18
C PRO A 82 -19.83 -30.19 3.11
N ALA A 83 -21.06 -30.36 2.61
CA ALA A 83 -22.05 -29.29 2.52
C ALA A 83 -22.59 -28.88 3.90
N GLU A 84 -22.89 -29.86 4.77
CA GLU A 84 -23.32 -29.64 6.14
C GLU A 84 -22.23 -28.99 6.98
N GLN A 85 -20.97 -29.40 6.80
CA GLN A 85 -19.81 -28.77 7.45
C GLN A 85 -19.71 -27.29 7.08
N ALA A 86 -19.79 -26.96 5.78
CA ALA A 86 -19.72 -25.58 5.31
C ALA A 86 -20.89 -24.73 5.83
N THR A 87 -22.12 -25.22 5.68
CA THR A 87 -23.33 -24.48 6.12
C THR A 87 -23.38 -24.29 7.63
N GLY A 88 -23.03 -25.34 8.39
CA GLY A 88 -22.94 -25.28 9.84
C GLY A 88 -21.85 -24.31 10.30
N PHE A 89 -20.66 -24.39 9.70
CA PHE A 89 -19.56 -23.48 10.00
C PHE A 89 -19.93 -22.03 9.69
N ASP A 90 -20.50 -21.73 8.51
CA ASP A 90 -20.88 -20.37 8.12
C ASP A 90 -21.91 -19.77 9.07
N ARG A 91 -22.88 -20.57 9.53
CA ARG A 91 -23.86 -20.12 10.54
C ARG A 91 -23.17 -19.72 11.85
N ILE A 92 -22.26 -20.55 12.36
CA ILE A 92 -21.53 -20.24 13.60
C ILE A 92 -20.63 -19.02 13.39
N TRP A 93 -19.86 -19.00 12.31
CA TRP A 93 -18.94 -17.94 11.98
C TRP A 93 -19.62 -16.58 11.88
N ASN A 94 -20.71 -16.49 11.11
CA ASN A 94 -21.47 -15.24 10.95
C ASN A 94 -22.05 -14.76 12.28
N PHE A 95 -22.56 -15.67 13.11
CA PHE A 95 -23.01 -15.32 14.45
C PHE A 95 -21.87 -14.78 15.33
N VAL A 96 -20.70 -15.43 15.32
CA VAL A 96 -19.56 -15.07 16.18
C VAL A 96 -19.00 -13.70 15.82
N ILE A 97 -18.74 -13.43 14.53
CA ILE A 97 -18.12 -12.17 14.11
C ILE A 97 -19.00 -10.95 14.39
N GLU A 98 -20.30 -11.14 14.56
CA GLU A 98 -21.26 -10.08 14.89
C GLU A 98 -21.39 -9.79 16.40
N LEU A 99 -20.72 -10.57 17.26
CA LEU A 99 -20.82 -10.39 18.71
C LEU A 99 -20.16 -9.07 19.17
N PRO A 100 -20.78 -8.32 20.11
CA PRO A 100 -20.17 -7.13 20.69
C PRO A 100 -18.93 -7.47 21.53
N ASN A 101 -17.92 -6.58 21.49
CA ASN A 101 -16.66 -6.67 22.24
C ASN A 101 -15.85 -7.97 22.07
N LEU A 102 -16.01 -8.64 20.93
CA LEU A 102 -15.18 -9.78 20.60
C LEU A 102 -13.72 -9.32 20.46
N ARG A 103 -12.82 -9.95 21.24
CA ARG A 103 -11.39 -9.65 21.30
C ARG A 103 -10.54 -10.67 20.58
N ALA A 104 -10.96 -11.93 20.60
CA ALA A 104 -10.28 -13.01 19.92
C ALA A 104 -11.26 -14.12 19.54
N ILE A 105 -10.98 -14.77 18.41
CA ILE A 105 -11.60 -16.03 18.02
C ILE A 105 -10.49 -17.06 17.98
N THR A 106 -10.69 -18.19 18.64
CA THR A 106 -9.79 -19.34 18.57
C THR A 106 -10.51 -20.49 17.88
N PHE A 107 -9.77 -21.27 17.10
CA PHE A 107 -10.25 -22.51 16.51
C PHE A 107 -9.54 -23.67 17.20
N ALA A 108 -10.31 -24.60 17.75
CA ALA A 108 -9.79 -25.85 18.29
C ALA A 108 -10.10 -26.98 17.31
N ILE A 109 -9.12 -27.86 17.07
CA ILE A 109 -9.29 -29.03 16.21
C ILE A 109 -8.40 -30.15 16.73
N SER A 110 -9.00 -31.30 17.03
CA SER A 110 -8.32 -32.49 17.52
C SER A 110 -8.41 -33.58 16.47
N ARG A 111 -7.25 -33.87 15.85
CA ARG A 111 -7.14 -34.84 14.76
C ARG A 111 -7.71 -36.24 15.11
N PRO A 112 -7.60 -36.76 16.35
CA PRO A 112 -8.25 -38.01 16.78
C PRO A 112 -9.76 -38.12 16.53
N TYR A 113 -10.52 -37.02 16.58
CA TYR A 113 -11.97 -37.05 16.39
C TYR A 113 -12.40 -37.08 14.91
N LEU A 114 -11.47 -36.85 13.99
CA LEU A 114 -11.76 -36.68 12.57
C LEU A 114 -11.55 -37.99 11.80
N LYS A 115 -12.52 -38.35 10.94
CA LYS A 115 -12.60 -39.65 10.26
C LYS A 115 -11.52 -39.86 9.19
N GLY A 116 -10.83 -38.81 8.74
CA GLY A 116 -9.78 -38.91 7.71
C GLY A 116 -9.06 -37.59 7.41
N GLU A 117 -7.99 -37.67 6.61
CA GLU A 117 -7.17 -36.51 6.22
C GLU A 117 -7.97 -35.45 5.44
N ASP A 118 -8.81 -35.88 4.50
CA ASP A 118 -9.62 -34.97 3.68
C ASP A 118 -10.59 -34.13 4.50
N GLU A 119 -11.21 -34.73 5.53
CA GLU A 119 -12.06 -34.00 6.47
C GLU A 119 -11.24 -33.01 7.29
N ALA A 120 -10.09 -33.44 7.82
CA ALA A 120 -9.23 -32.61 8.64
C ALA A 120 -8.74 -31.36 7.90
N TYR A 121 -8.21 -31.52 6.68
CA TYR A 121 -7.77 -30.36 5.88
C TYR A 121 -8.93 -29.49 5.40
N ARG A 122 -10.13 -30.05 5.21
CA ARG A 122 -11.32 -29.27 4.83
C ARG A 122 -11.77 -28.35 5.95
N LEU A 123 -11.86 -28.85 7.18
CA LEU A 123 -12.23 -28.04 8.35
C LEU A 123 -11.16 -26.98 8.64
N LEU A 124 -9.88 -27.33 8.55
CA LEU A 124 -8.77 -26.37 8.66
C LEU A 124 -8.86 -25.26 7.59
N LYS A 125 -9.18 -25.65 6.35
CA LYS A 125 -9.39 -24.69 5.25
C LYS A 125 -10.57 -23.76 5.52
N LEU A 126 -11.70 -24.25 6.04
CA LEU A 126 -12.85 -23.41 6.39
C LEU A 126 -12.46 -22.36 7.43
N ALA A 127 -11.81 -22.77 8.52
CA ALA A 127 -11.35 -21.88 9.57
C ALA A 127 -10.37 -20.81 9.07
N LEU A 128 -9.33 -21.22 8.33
CA LEU A 128 -8.36 -20.28 7.76
C LEU A 128 -8.98 -19.35 6.72
N SER A 129 -9.89 -19.84 5.88
CA SER A 129 -10.56 -19.02 4.88
C SER A 129 -11.42 -17.94 5.53
N ALA A 130 -12.12 -18.31 6.60
CA ALA A 130 -12.94 -17.42 7.41
C ALA A 130 -12.10 -16.39 8.17
N ALA A 131 -11.03 -16.81 8.83
CA ALA A 131 -10.10 -15.90 9.50
C ALA A 131 -9.48 -14.90 8.52
N LEU A 132 -9.05 -15.36 7.33
CA LEU A 132 -8.49 -14.50 6.27
C LEU A 132 -9.55 -13.59 5.60
N SER A 133 -10.85 -13.85 5.80
CA SER A 133 -11.91 -12.93 5.34
C SER A 133 -11.97 -11.64 6.17
N LEU A 134 -11.30 -11.61 7.32
CA LEU A 134 -11.19 -10.45 8.20
C LEU A 134 -9.90 -9.69 7.86
N PRO A 135 -9.97 -8.52 7.21
CA PRO A 135 -8.80 -7.82 6.70
C PRO A 135 -7.86 -7.32 7.80
N THR A 136 -8.33 -7.23 9.05
CA THR A 136 -7.55 -6.76 10.21
C THR A 136 -7.11 -7.89 11.13
N ALA A 137 -7.45 -9.15 10.84
CA ALA A 137 -7.07 -10.26 11.69
C ALA A 137 -5.56 -10.56 11.57
N GLN A 138 -4.89 -10.66 12.71
CA GLN A 138 -3.62 -11.39 12.82
C GLN A 138 -3.94 -12.81 13.24
N ILE A 139 -3.46 -13.78 12.47
CA ILE A 139 -3.74 -15.19 12.68
C ILE A 139 -2.51 -15.81 13.33
N GLU A 140 -2.59 -16.11 14.62
CA GLU A 140 -1.61 -17.00 15.25
C GLU A 140 -1.97 -18.44 14.89
N PHE A 141 -1.05 -19.13 14.25
CA PHE A 141 -1.25 -20.49 13.77
C PHE A 141 -0.15 -21.40 14.34
N GLU A 142 -0.57 -22.51 14.95
CA GLU A 142 0.33 -23.42 15.68
C GLU A 142 0.35 -24.82 15.01
N PRO A 143 0.78 -24.95 13.74
CA PRO A 143 0.63 -26.19 12.99
C PRO A 143 1.58 -27.31 13.38
N PHE A 144 2.61 -27.03 14.19
CA PHE A 144 3.68 -27.97 14.50
C PHE A 144 3.75 -28.37 15.98
N LEU A 145 2.73 -27.98 16.78
CA LEU A 145 2.65 -28.43 18.15
C LEU A 145 2.62 -29.97 18.20
N THR A 146 3.46 -30.53 19.07
CA THR A 146 3.62 -31.99 19.17
C THR A 146 2.39 -32.65 19.77
N VAL A 147 2.15 -33.91 19.40
CA VAL A 147 1.01 -34.74 19.87
C VAL A 147 0.95 -34.94 21.38
N ALA A 148 2.08 -34.73 22.09
CA ALA A 148 2.12 -34.71 23.56
C ALA A 148 1.25 -33.59 24.17
N ASN A 149 0.81 -32.62 23.37
CA ASN A 149 -0.04 -31.50 23.78
C ASN A 149 -1.54 -31.72 23.49
N ASP A 150 -1.93 -32.79 22.79
CA ASP A 150 -3.36 -33.13 22.64
C ASP A 150 -3.85 -33.83 23.92
N HIS A 151 -4.55 -33.06 24.76
CA HIS A 151 -5.10 -33.53 26.02
C HIS A 151 -6.57 -33.93 25.95
N SER A 152 -7.11 -34.12 24.75
CA SER A 152 -8.48 -34.62 24.58
C SER A 152 -8.64 -36.03 25.16
N ASN A 153 -9.87 -36.37 25.54
CA ASN A 153 -10.14 -37.67 26.16
C ASN A 153 -9.85 -38.83 25.19
N LEU A 154 -10.24 -38.69 23.93
CA LEU A 154 -9.94 -39.70 22.91
C LEU A 154 -8.44 -39.85 22.67
N ALA A 155 -7.67 -38.74 22.65
CA ALA A 155 -6.21 -38.82 22.54
C ALA A 155 -5.60 -39.58 23.72
N LYS A 156 -6.04 -39.29 24.96
CA LYS A 156 -5.59 -40.00 26.16
C LYS A 156 -5.92 -41.49 26.12
N GLU A 157 -7.12 -41.85 25.68
CA GLU A 157 -7.54 -43.24 25.54
C GLU A 157 -6.73 -44.01 24.48
N LEU A 158 -6.44 -43.37 23.34
CA LEU A 158 -5.59 -43.96 22.29
C LEU A 158 -4.15 -44.12 22.78
N MET A 159 -3.59 -43.11 23.45
CA MET A 159 -2.25 -43.18 24.05
C MET A 159 -2.16 -44.26 25.13
N ALA A 160 -3.17 -44.39 25.98
CA ALA A 160 -3.23 -45.45 26.99
C ALA A 160 -3.27 -46.86 26.36
N ARG A 161 -3.80 -46.99 25.14
CA ARG A 161 -3.77 -48.22 24.33
C ARG A 161 -2.47 -48.42 23.56
N GLY A 162 -1.51 -47.48 23.63
CA GLY A 162 -0.27 -47.51 22.87
C GLY A 162 -0.45 -47.21 21.37
N GLU A 163 -1.60 -46.67 20.97
CA GLU A 163 -1.89 -46.33 19.58
C GLU A 163 -1.21 -45.01 19.19
N LYS A 164 -0.72 -44.93 17.94
CA LYS A 164 -0.13 -43.71 17.41
C LYS A 164 -1.23 -42.70 17.10
N LEU A 165 -1.18 -41.55 17.75
CA LEU A 165 -2.14 -40.48 17.48
C LEU A 165 -1.98 -39.91 16.07
N PRO A 166 -3.09 -39.67 15.34
CA PRO A 166 -3.04 -39.00 14.06
C PRO A 166 -2.64 -37.53 14.25
N VAL A 167 -1.87 -36.98 13.31
CA VAL A 167 -1.34 -35.61 13.36
C VAL A 167 -1.58 -34.89 12.04
N PHE A 168 -1.63 -33.56 12.07
CA PHE A 168 -1.60 -32.77 10.85
C PHE A 168 -0.20 -32.82 10.23
N ASP A 169 -0.10 -33.19 8.95
CA ASP A 169 1.12 -33.05 8.16
C ASP A 169 0.90 -32.04 7.05
N LEU A 170 1.19 -30.78 7.34
CA LEU A 170 1.03 -29.72 6.34
C LEU A 170 1.84 -29.95 5.07
N SER A 171 2.94 -30.73 5.09
CA SER A 171 3.67 -31.06 3.86
C SER A 171 2.80 -31.81 2.83
N GLN A 172 1.76 -32.50 3.31
CA GLN A 172 0.76 -33.23 2.52
C GLN A 172 -0.55 -32.45 2.35
N ALA A 173 -0.63 -31.19 2.78
CA ALA A 173 -1.83 -30.38 2.67
C ALA A 173 -2.37 -30.36 1.22
N PRO A 174 -3.69 -30.42 0.99
CA PRO A 174 -4.26 -30.33 -0.36
C PRO A 174 -3.90 -29.00 -1.04
N GLN A 175 -3.77 -29.02 -2.37
CA GLN A 175 -3.37 -27.83 -3.14
C GLN A 175 -4.24 -26.59 -2.86
N ALA A 176 -5.54 -26.77 -2.67
CA ALA A 176 -6.47 -25.67 -2.38
C ALA A 176 -6.22 -25.03 -1.00
N LEU A 177 -5.73 -25.79 -0.01
CA LEU A 177 -5.35 -25.26 1.29
C LEU A 177 -4.00 -24.53 1.20
N ARG A 178 -3.01 -25.13 0.51
CA ARG A 178 -1.71 -24.49 0.26
C ARG A 178 -1.87 -23.14 -0.44
N ALA A 179 -2.68 -23.09 -1.50
CA ALA A 179 -2.93 -21.87 -2.25
C ALA A 179 -3.53 -20.77 -1.39
N ARG A 180 -4.49 -21.11 -0.50
CA ARG A 180 -5.10 -20.15 0.41
C ARG A 180 -4.14 -19.65 1.49
N ILE A 181 -3.28 -20.54 2.02
CA ILE A 181 -2.24 -20.16 2.97
C ILE A 181 -1.24 -19.21 2.29
N LEU A 182 -0.74 -19.56 1.10
CA LEU A 182 0.21 -18.73 0.35
C LEU A 182 -0.37 -17.34 0.06
N SER A 183 -1.63 -17.25 -0.38
CA SER A 183 -2.26 -15.95 -0.65
C SER A 183 -2.44 -15.08 0.60
N GLY A 184 -2.52 -15.69 1.78
CA GLY A 184 -2.78 -15.02 3.06
C GLY A 184 -1.59 -14.98 4.02
N HIS A 185 -0.42 -15.51 3.64
CA HIS A 185 0.66 -15.83 4.58
C HIS A 185 1.19 -14.61 5.35
N GLN A 186 1.09 -13.41 4.79
CA GLN A 186 1.46 -12.15 5.45
C GLN A 186 0.63 -11.85 6.71
N HIS A 187 -0.55 -12.46 6.85
CA HIS A 187 -1.42 -12.33 8.02
C HIS A 187 -1.27 -13.50 9.01
N ILE A 188 -0.47 -14.52 8.67
CA ILE A 188 -0.30 -15.75 9.46
C ILE A 188 1.06 -15.72 10.16
N VAL A 189 1.02 -15.77 11.50
CA VAL A 189 2.20 -15.84 12.36
C VAL A 189 2.31 -17.25 12.92
N VAL A 190 3.42 -17.91 12.61
CA VAL A 190 3.79 -19.21 13.20
C VAL A 190 5.00 -18.99 14.12
N ARG A 191 4.83 -19.25 15.41
CA ARG A 191 5.89 -19.06 16.42
C ARG A 191 6.73 -20.31 16.60
N ASP A 192 6.08 -21.45 16.78
CA ASP A 192 6.75 -22.73 16.96
C ASP A 192 7.24 -23.28 15.62
N ASP A 193 8.53 -23.60 15.55
CA ASP A 193 9.21 -24.08 14.34
C ASP A 193 9.00 -23.17 13.10
N ALA A 194 9.17 -21.86 13.30
CA ALA A 194 9.17 -20.87 12.22
C ALA A 194 10.12 -21.18 11.03
N PRO A 195 11.30 -21.80 11.21
CA PRO A 195 12.13 -22.23 10.09
C PRO A 195 11.44 -23.24 9.18
N ARG A 196 10.80 -24.28 9.74
CA ARG A 196 10.03 -25.27 8.96
C ARG A 196 8.85 -24.63 8.24
N TRP A 197 8.16 -23.68 8.89
CA TRP A 197 7.09 -22.91 8.24
C TRP A 197 7.59 -22.18 7.00
N LYS A 198 8.68 -21.41 7.12
CA LYS A 198 9.27 -20.64 6.01
C LYS A 198 9.73 -21.56 4.87
N GLN A 199 10.28 -22.72 5.20
CA GLN A 199 10.67 -23.72 4.21
C GLN A 199 9.46 -24.27 3.45
N LEU A 200 8.38 -24.63 4.14
CA LEU A 200 7.14 -25.10 3.48
C LEU A 200 6.57 -24.04 2.54
N LEU A 201 6.49 -22.78 2.98
CA LEU A 201 6.00 -21.69 2.13
C LEU A 201 6.86 -21.53 0.87
N ARG A 202 8.19 -21.55 0.99
CA ARG A 202 9.09 -21.48 -0.17
C ARG A 202 8.88 -22.64 -1.14
N THR A 203 8.88 -23.86 -0.63
CA THR A 203 8.63 -25.06 -1.45
C THR A 203 7.30 -24.95 -2.20
N TRP A 204 6.22 -24.62 -1.50
CA TRP A 204 4.91 -24.50 -2.15
C TRP A 204 4.85 -23.34 -3.13
N ASN A 205 5.57 -22.25 -2.88
CA ASN A 205 5.65 -21.09 -3.77
C ASN A 205 6.38 -21.45 -5.07
N ASP A 206 7.46 -22.23 -4.98
CA ASP A 206 8.29 -22.63 -6.12
C ASP A 206 7.66 -23.76 -6.96
N GLU A 207 6.65 -24.47 -6.43
CA GLU A 207 5.98 -25.59 -7.11
C GLU A 207 5.18 -25.22 -8.38
N ALA A 208 4.86 -23.94 -8.60
CA ALA A 208 4.03 -23.50 -9.73
C ALA A 208 4.15 -21.99 -10.04
N PRO A 209 3.86 -21.58 -11.29
CA PRO A 209 3.83 -20.18 -11.74
C PRO A 209 3.09 -19.22 -10.80
N GLN A 210 3.56 -17.98 -10.73
CA GLN A 210 2.92 -16.92 -9.94
C GLN A 210 1.74 -16.31 -10.69
N LEU A 211 0.78 -15.76 -9.96
CA LEU A 211 -0.40 -15.10 -10.52
C LEU A 211 -0.43 -13.63 -10.11
N HIS A 212 -0.67 -12.76 -11.09
CA HIS A 212 -0.82 -11.32 -10.88
C HIS A 212 -2.08 -10.82 -11.56
N LEU A 213 -2.71 -9.81 -10.96
CA LEU A 213 -3.85 -9.12 -11.55
C LEU A 213 -3.43 -7.71 -11.97
N GLN A 214 -3.87 -7.30 -13.15
CA GLN A 214 -3.68 -5.93 -13.64
C GLN A 214 -4.91 -5.42 -14.38
N VAL A 215 -4.99 -4.10 -14.59
CA VAL A 215 -5.94 -3.52 -15.56
C VAL A 215 -5.17 -3.18 -16.83
N LYS A 216 -5.60 -3.77 -17.94
CA LYS A 216 -4.94 -3.64 -19.25
C LYS A 216 -4.79 -2.18 -19.67
N GLY A 217 -3.57 -1.82 -20.10
CA GLY A 217 -3.26 -0.50 -20.63
C GLY A 217 -3.37 0.63 -19.60
N ARG A 218 -3.37 0.30 -18.31
CA ARG A 218 -3.42 1.29 -17.22
C ARG A 218 -2.27 1.06 -16.25
N GLN A 219 -1.98 2.07 -15.45
CA GLN A 219 -1.04 1.96 -14.33
C GLN A 219 -1.81 1.99 -13.01
N CYS A 220 -1.38 1.13 -12.09
CA CYS A 220 -1.81 1.18 -10.71
C CYS A 220 -1.26 2.45 -10.05
N SER A 221 -2.04 3.12 -9.21
CA SER A 221 -1.53 4.26 -8.45
C SER A 221 -0.64 3.81 -7.29
N THR A 222 0.11 4.75 -6.71
CA THR A 222 1.09 4.51 -5.64
C THR A 222 0.51 3.91 -4.35
N ASP A 223 -0.81 4.00 -4.15
CA ASP A 223 -1.57 3.37 -3.07
C ASP A 223 -2.05 1.94 -3.40
N ASN A 224 -1.54 1.35 -4.48
CA ASN A 224 -1.92 0.02 -4.99
C ASN A 224 -3.42 -0.09 -5.29
N VAL A 225 -3.96 0.90 -6.00
CA VAL A 225 -5.36 0.97 -6.41
C VAL A 225 -5.45 1.26 -7.92
N TRP A 226 -6.36 0.57 -8.59
CA TRP A 226 -6.63 0.78 -10.01
C TRP A 226 -7.84 1.69 -10.16
N ARG A 227 -7.63 2.92 -10.66
CA ARG A 227 -8.69 3.92 -10.84
C ARG A 227 -9.11 4.01 -12.30
N ILE A 228 -10.41 3.94 -12.54
CA ILE A 228 -11.01 3.88 -13.87
C ILE A 228 -12.18 4.87 -13.92
N PRO A 229 -12.23 5.80 -14.89
CA PRO A 229 -13.43 6.59 -15.12
C PRO A 229 -14.64 5.69 -15.38
N ALA A 230 -15.79 5.97 -14.76
CA ALA A 230 -17.00 5.14 -14.88
C ALA A 230 -17.57 5.12 -16.31
N SER A 231 -17.20 6.10 -17.15
CA SER A 231 -17.56 6.12 -18.58
C SER A 231 -16.66 5.26 -19.47
N GLU A 232 -15.52 4.79 -18.97
CA GLU A 232 -14.53 4.08 -19.77
C GLU A 232 -14.65 2.56 -19.62
N PRO A 233 -14.50 1.79 -20.73
CA PRO A 233 -14.35 0.35 -20.64
C PRO A 233 -12.98 0.00 -20.04
N ALA A 234 -12.92 -1.21 -19.49
CA ALA A 234 -11.68 -1.78 -18.96
C ALA A 234 -11.71 -3.30 -18.99
N GLU A 235 -10.51 -3.88 -19.04
CA GLU A 235 -10.27 -5.32 -18.99
C GLU A 235 -9.30 -5.59 -17.84
N ILE A 236 -9.69 -6.47 -16.92
CA ILE A 236 -8.84 -6.95 -15.82
C ILE A 236 -8.19 -8.24 -16.29
N GLU A 237 -6.86 -8.29 -16.32
CA GLU A 237 -6.09 -9.44 -16.82
C GLU A 237 -5.47 -10.20 -15.66
N LEU A 238 -5.60 -11.52 -15.70
CA LEU A 238 -4.84 -12.47 -14.92
C LEU A 238 -3.56 -12.83 -15.70
N ILE A 239 -2.42 -12.38 -15.18
CA ILE A 239 -1.10 -12.71 -15.68
C ILE A 239 -0.55 -13.89 -14.89
N THR A 240 0.06 -14.82 -15.62
CA THR A 240 0.82 -15.95 -15.12
C THR A 240 2.31 -15.68 -15.33
N GLU A 241 3.16 -15.91 -14.32
CA GLU A 241 4.61 -15.79 -14.45
C GLU A 241 5.30 -17.16 -14.34
N PRO A 242 6.09 -17.59 -15.34
CA PRO A 242 6.42 -16.88 -16.57
C PRO A 242 5.22 -16.82 -17.55
N TRP A 243 5.10 -15.69 -18.27
CA TRP A 243 4.02 -15.36 -19.23
C TRP A 243 3.81 -16.34 -20.38
N THR A 244 4.74 -17.28 -20.56
CA THR A 244 4.61 -18.39 -21.50
C THR A 244 3.59 -19.44 -21.05
N THR A 245 3.25 -19.49 -19.77
CA THR A 245 2.35 -20.50 -19.21
C THR A 245 0.91 -20.01 -19.23
N LYS A 246 -0.01 -20.75 -19.83
CA LYS A 246 -1.44 -20.40 -19.81
C LYS A 246 -2.17 -21.11 -18.67
N PRO A 247 -3.13 -20.45 -18.00
CA PRO A 247 -3.97 -21.14 -17.02
C PRO A 247 -4.91 -22.13 -17.72
N GLU A 248 -5.06 -23.32 -17.12
CA GLU A 248 -5.96 -24.39 -17.57
C GLU A 248 -7.42 -24.10 -17.18
N LYS A 249 -7.61 -23.47 -16.02
CA LYS A 249 -8.90 -23.05 -15.48
C LYS A 249 -8.75 -21.76 -14.70
N VAL A 250 -9.68 -20.82 -14.85
CA VAL A 250 -9.74 -19.58 -14.07
C VAL A 250 -11.07 -19.47 -13.33
N GLU A 251 -11.01 -18.99 -12.10
CA GLU A 251 -12.14 -18.65 -11.25
C GLU A 251 -11.95 -17.23 -10.72
N TRP A 252 -12.92 -16.36 -10.95
CA TRP A 252 -12.91 -14.99 -10.45
C TRP A 252 -13.84 -14.84 -9.25
N PHE A 253 -13.43 -14.01 -8.30
CA PHE A 253 -14.19 -13.71 -7.08
C PHE A 253 -14.24 -12.21 -6.86
N ALA A 254 -15.43 -11.68 -6.62
CA ALA A 254 -15.60 -10.33 -6.08
C ALA A 254 -15.66 -10.40 -4.55
N LEU A 255 -14.91 -9.53 -3.87
CA LEU A 255 -14.96 -9.41 -2.43
C LEU A 255 -15.85 -8.22 -2.05
N THR A 256 -17.04 -8.50 -1.53
CA THR A 256 -18.00 -7.47 -1.09
C THR A 256 -18.07 -7.44 0.44
N PRO A 257 -18.28 -6.28 1.07
CA PRO A 257 -18.28 -6.22 2.51
C PRO A 257 -19.52 -6.94 3.07
N LYS A 258 -19.35 -7.73 4.13
CA LYS A 258 -20.44 -8.22 4.98
C LYS A 258 -20.94 -7.04 5.80
N TYR A 259 -22.09 -6.49 5.44
CA TYR A 259 -22.74 -5.44 6.22
C TYR A 259 -23.35 -6.06 7.46
N LEU A 260 -22.58 -6.11 8.55
CA LEU A 260 -23.00 -6.17 9.96
C LEU A 260 -21.70 -6.22 10.80
N ARG A 261 -21.68 -5.38 11.83
CA ARG A 261 -20.53 -5.00 12.67
C ARG A 261 -19.58 -6.16 13.00
N CYS A 262 -18.42 -6.31 12.32
CA CYS A 262 -17.39 -7.22 12.86
C CYS A 262 -16.58 -6.50 13.92
N ASN A 263 -16.84 -6.81 15.20
CA ASN A 263 -16.10 -6.23 16.32
C ASN A 263 -14.85 -7.05 16.57
N LEU A 264 -13.73 -6.72 15.93
CA LEU A 264 -12.44 -7.29 16.29
C LEU A 264 -11.46 -6.14 16.50
N THR A 265 -11.23 -5.78 17.75
CA THR A 265 -10.21 -4.78 18.10
C THR A 265 -9.65 -5.01 19.49
N ASP A 266 -8.36 -4.76 19.60
CA ASP A 266 -7.63 -4.53 20.84
C ASP A 266 -7.60 -3.02 21.12
N LEU A 267 -8.11 -2.58 22.28
CA LEU A 267 -7.92 -1.22 22.79
C LEU A 267 -7.90 -1.28 24.31
N SER A 268 -6.83 -0.71 24.87
CA SER A 268 -6.62 -0.44 26.29
C SER A 268 -7.70 0.51 26.84
N ILE A 269 -7.89 0.44 28.16
CA ILE A 269 -9.02 0.94 28.94
C ILE A 269 -9.16 2.48 28.96
N ASP A 270 -8.25 3.24 28.35
CA ASP A 270 -8.11 4.68 28.65
C ASP A 270 -8.72 5.65 27.62
N GLN A 271 -9.44 5.17 26.60
CA GLN A 271 -10.14 6.06 25.64
C GLN A 271 -11.60 6.28 26.00
N VAL A 272 -11.83 7.13 27.01
CA VAL A 272 -13.17 7.56 27.43
C VAL A 272 -13.64 8.73 26.54
N GLY A 273 -14.52 8.42 25.59
CA GLY A 273 -15.24 9.35 24.72
C GLY A 273 -16.21 8.56 23.83
N PHE A 274 -16.90 9.18 22.86
CA PHE A 274 -17.76 8.50 21.87
C PHE A 274 -17.07 7.35 21.07
N VAL A 275 -15.78 7.12 21.33
CA VAL A 275 -14.85 6.09 20.84
C VAL A 275 -14.81 4.82 21.74
N ALA A 276 -15.57 4.79 22.85
CA ALA A 276 -15.53 3.69 23.84
C ALA A 276 -16.03 2.33 23.34
N ASN A 277 -16.63 2.28 22.15
CA ASN A 277 -16.90 1.05 21.41
C ASN A 277 -16.06 1.10 20.15
N ALA A 278 -15.03 0.27 20.09
CA ALA A 278 -14.12 0.24 18.96
C ALA A 278 -14.88 0.03 17.63
N VAL A 279 -14.42 0.75 16.61
CA VAL A 279 -15.04 0.80 15.29
C VAL A 279 -15.19 -0.62 14.70
N PRO A 280 -16.41 -1.08 14.36
CA PRO A 280 -16.60 -2.36 13.70
C PRO A 280 -15.82 -2.39 12.38
N ARG A 281 -15.02 -3.43 12.14
CA ARG A 281 -14.31 -3.64 10.87
C ARG A 281 -15.15 -4.56 9.97
N PRO A 282 -15.09 -4.43 8.64
CA PRO A 282 -15.84 -5.30 7.74
C PRO A 282 -15.15 -6.66 7.58
N ALA A 283 -15.92 -7.75 7.54
CA ALA A 283 -15.52 -8.99 6.91
C ALA A 283 -15.85 -8.95 5.41
N TRP A 284 -15.18 -9.74 4.60
CA TRP A 284 -15.45 -9.83 3.16
C TRP A 284 -16.18 -11.12 2.79
N ASN A 285 -17.28 -10.98 2.05
CA ASN A 285 -17.92 -12.05 1.31
C ASN A 285 -17.16 -12.30 0.01
N GLU A 286 -16.81 -13.56 -0.27
CA GLU A 286 -16.29 -13.94 -1.57
C GLU A 286 -17.45 -14.41 -2.46
N ILE A 287 -17.78 -13.63 -3.49
CA ILE A 287 -18.82 -13.95 -4.46
C ILE A 287 -18.15 -14.48 -5.74
N PRO A 288 -18.36 -15.75 -6.13
CA PRO A 288 -17.84 -16.26 -7.39
C PRO A 288 -18.51 -15.57 -8.57
N LEU A 289 -17.72 -15.20 -9.56
CA LEU A 289 -18.20 -14.57 -10.79
C LEU A 289 -18.35 -15.64 -11.88
N ALA A 290 -19.44 -15.56 -12.65
CA ALA A 290 -19.69 -16.45 -13.79
C ALA A 290 -18.85 -16.04 -15.01
N HIS A 291 -17.53 -16.13 -14.87
CA HIS A 291 -16.54 -15.82 -15.89
C HIS A 291 -15.28 -16.66 -15.69
N HIS A 292 -14.72 -17.22 -16.76
CA HIS A 292 -13.66 -18.24 -16.69
C HIS A 292 -12.44 -17.98 -17.59
N ASP A 293 -12.43 -16.86 -18.31
CA ASP A 293 -11.26 -16.47 -19.10
C ASP A 293 -10.23 -15.74 -18.24
N SER A 294 -8.97 -15.70 -18.71
CA SER A 294 -7.89 -14.93 -18.07
C SER A 294 -8.10 -13.42 -18.17
N VAL A 295 -9.04 -12.96 -18.98
CA VAL A 295 -9.40 -11.53 -19.12
C VAL A 295 -10.83 -11.35 -18.68
N LEU A 296 -11.07 -10.57 -17.62
CA LEU A 296 -12.39 -10.22 -17.09
C LEU A 296 -12.79 -8.80 -17.57
N PRO A 297 -13.78 -8.67 -18.46
CA PRO A 297 -14.31 -7.37 -18.85
C PRO A 297 -15.04 -6.70 -17.70
N ILE A 298 -14.88 -5.38 -17.55
CA ILE A 298 -15.55 -4.59 -16.49
C ILE A 298 -17.07 -4.75 -16.50
N THR A 299 -17.65 -4.94 -17.69
CA THR A 299 -19.11 -5.13 -17.89
C THR A 299 -19.67 -6.36 -17.18
N LYS A 300 -18.83 -7.34 -16.81
CA LYS A 300 -19.25 -8.52 -16.02
C LYS A 300 -19.41 -8.24 -14.53
N ILE A 301 -18.89 -7.11 -14.05
CA ILE A 301 -18.88 -6.71 -12.63
C ILE A 301 -19.48 -5.32 -12.39
N ASP A 302 -20.01 -4.67 -13.43
CA ASP A 302 -20.64 -3.34 -13.33
C ASP A 302 -21.82 -3.29 -12.35
N ASN A 303 -22.53 -4.40 -12.18
CA ASN A 303 -23.64 -4.54 -11.25
C ASN A 303 -23.22 -4.68 -9.78
N LEU A 304 -21.91 -4.85 -9.51
CA LEU A 304 -21.34 -4.91 -8.16
C LEU A 304 -20.86 -3.55 -7.66
N PHE A 305 -20.77 -2.57 -8.55
CA PHE A 305 -20.59 -1.16 -8.19
C PHE A 305 -21.94 -0.53 -7.80
N ASP A 306 -21.94 0.77 -7.48
CA ASP A 306 -23.17 1.52 -7.29
C ASP A 306 -24.11 1.32 -8.49
N ARG A 307 -25.37 0.93 -8.24
CA ARG A 307 -26.28 0.51 -9.31
C ARG A 307 -26.73 1.65 -10.22
N GLN A 308 -26.70 2.88 -9.73
CA GLN A 308 -27.18 4.03 -10.47
C GLN A 308 -26.04 4.69 -11.26
N LEU A 309 -24.86 4.75 -10.66
CA LEU A 309 -23.72 5.51 -11.16
C LEU A 309 -22.61 4.61 -11.72
N HIS A 310 -22.65 3.30 -11.44
CA HIS A 310 -21.60 2.35 -11.78
C HIS A 310 -20.20 2.77 -11.29
N CYS A 311 -20.16 3.52 -10.19
CA CYS A 311 -18.95 4.02 -9.54
C CYS A 311 -18.74 3.36 -8.16
N GLY A 312 -17.58 3.61 -7.55
CA GLY A 312 -17.24 3.10 -6.23
C GLY A 312 -16.11 2.08 -6.24
N SER A 313 -16.14 1.20 -5.26
CA SER A 313 -15.02 0.34 -4.88
C SER A 313 -15.37 -1.12 -5.06
N LEU A 314 -14.47 -1.87 -5.67
CA LEU A 314 -14.60 -3.31 -5.75
C LEU A 314 -13.24 -3.97 -5.56
N ARG A 315 -13.25 -5.09 -4.84
CA ARG A 315 -12.08 -5.94 -4.66
C ARG A 315 -12.24 -7.20 -5.48
N LEU A 316 -11.19 -7.60 -6.18
CA LEU A 316 -11.20 -8.77 -7.04
C LEU A 316 -10.09 -9.72 -6.64
N ARG A 317 -10.38 -11.01 -6.68
CA ARG A 317 -9.42 -12.09 -6.51
C ARG A 317 -9.60 -13.06 -7.67
N ALA A 318 -8.52 -13.66 -8.13
CA ALA A 318 -8.57 -14.73 -9.10
C ALA A 318 -7.87 -15.97 -8.54
N ARG A 319 -8.38 -17.13 -8.91
CA ARG A 319 -7.73 -18.42 -8.72
C ARG A 319 -7.55 -19.06 -10.10
N ALA A 320 -6.44 -19.72 -10.32
CA ALA A 320 -6.24 -20.51 -11.52
C ALA A 320 -5.57 -21.84 -11.25
N VAL A 321 -5.80 -22.79 -12.16
CA VAL A 321 -5.02 -24.01 -12.28
C VAL A 321 -3.96 -23.77 -13.33
N VAL A 322 -2.69 -23.92 -12.97
CA VAL A 322 -1.55 -23.73 -13.86
C VAL A 322 -0.59 -24.90 -13.67
N ALA A 323 -0.31 -25.65 -14.74
CA ALA A 323 0.50 -26.87 -14.70
C ALA A 323 -0.04 -27.89 -13.67
N GLY A 324 -1.36 -28.09 -13.63
CA GLY A 324 -2.04 -28.98 -12.68
C GLY A 324 -1.97 -28.53 -11.21
N LYS A 325 -1.53 -27.30 -10.92
CA LYS A 325 -1.43 -26.73 -9.57
C LYS A 325 -2.38 -25.56 -9.38
N ILE A 326 -3.07 -25.52 -8.23
CA ILE A 326 -3.94 -24.39 -7.86
C ILE A 326 -3.11 -23.21 -7.31
N ARG A 327 -3.40 -22.02 -7.80
CA ARG A 327 -2.82 -20.74 -7.36
C ARG A 327 -3.90 -19.68 -7.18
N GLU A 328 -3.67 -18.76 -6.25
CA GLU A 328 -4.51 -17.58 -6.04
C GLU A 328 -3.68 -16.32 -6.24
N ALA A 329 -4.19 -15.36 -7.01
CA ALA A 329 -3.57 -14.07 -7.18
C ALA A 329 -3.81 -13.19 -5.94
N PRO A 330 -2.89 -12.24 -5.64
CA PRO A 330 -3.18 -11.16 -4.70
C PRO A 330 -4.46 -10.41 -5.07
N VAL A 331 -5.13 -9.86 -4.06
CA VAL A 331 -6.36 -9.08 -4.27
C VAL A 331 -6.06 -7.81 -5.04
N LEU A 332 -6.76 -7.60 -6.15
CA LEU A 332 -6.75 -6.35 -6.91
C LEU A 332 -7.83 -5.41 -6.38
N GLU A 333 -7.46 -4.15 -6.22
CA GLU A 333 -8.31 -3.09 -5.68
C GLU A 333 -8.71 -2.14 -6.80
N LEU A 334 -10.00 -2.11 -7.12
CA LEU A 334 -10.56 -1.42 -8.26
C LEU A 334 -11.47 -0.28 -7.80
N ARG A 335 -11.33 0.88 -8.43
CA ARG A 335 -12.11 2.09 -8.14
C ARG A 335 -12.66 2.67 -9.43
N ARG A 336 -13.98 2.76 -9.52
CA ARG A 336 -14.66 3.48 -10.60
C ARG A 336 -15.08 4.87 -10.13
N VAL A 337 -14.77 5.89 -10.92
CA VAL A 337 -14.90 7.29 -10.49
C VAL A 337 -15.72 8.11 -11.47
N ILE A 338 -16.47 9.09 -10.96
CA ILE A 338 -17.19 10.07 -11.77
C ILE A 338 -16.67 11.47 -11.46
N GLY A 339 -16.50 12.26 -12.53
CA GLY A 339 -15.97 13.62 -12.45
C GLY A 339 -14.45 13.63 -12.27
N SER A 340 -13.95 14.74 -11.76
CA SER A 340 -12.52 15.03 -11.55
C SER A 340 -12.28 15.50 -10.13
N GLY A 341 -11.00 15.55 -9.73
CA GLY A 341 -10.57 16.15 -8.48
C GLY A 341 -11.31 15.61 -7.26
N PHE A 342 -11.90 16.52 -6.48
CA PHE A 342 -12.62 16.20 -5.25
C PHE A 342 -13.80 15.25 -5.49
N ARG A 343 -14.62 15.46 -6.53
CA ARG A 343 -15.80 14.63 -6.81
C ARG A 343 -15.44 13.19 -7.22
N ALA A 344 -14.34 13.02 -7.96
CA ALA A 344 -13.81 11.68 -8.26
C ALA A 344 -13.39 10.95 -6.98
N ALA A 345 -12.73 11.64 -6.06
CA ALA A 345 -12.30 11.07 -4.78
C ALA A 345 -13.48 10.75 -3.84
N VAL A 346 -14.58 11.48 -3.96
CA VAL A 346 -15.83 11.21 -3.25
C VAL A 346 -16.50 9.95 -3.80
N THR A 347 -16.70 9.87 -5.12
CA THR A 347 -17.42 8.75 -5.76
C THR A 347 -16.67 7.43 -5.69
N GLU A 348 -15.34 7.44 -5.68
CA GLU A 348 -14.54 6.22 -5.55
C GLU A 348 -14.68 5.51 -4.21
N GLN A 349 -15.25 6.16 -3.20
CA GLN A 349 -15.53 5.56 -1.89
C GLN A 349 -16.87 4.81 -1.83
N PHE A 350 -17.70 4.91 -2.87
CA PHE A 350 -18.99 4.21 -2.91
C PHE A 350 -18.75 2.69 -2.81
N GLY A 351 -19.67 1.96 -2.17
CA GLY A 351 -19.50 0.54 -1.86
C GLY A 351 -18.61 0.24 -0.65
N LEU A 352 -17.86 1.22 -0.12
CA LEU A 352 -17.17 1.05 1.16
C LEU A 352 -18.16 0.99 2.32
N PRO A 353 -17.91 0.16 3.34
CA PRO A 353 -18.79 0.05 4.50
C PRO A 353 -18.71 1.28 5.42
N TYR A 354 -19.71 1.45 6.26
CA TYR A 354 -19.71 2.47 7.30
C TYR A 354 -18.81 2.08 8.47
N LEU A 355 -17.95 3.01 8.90
CA LEU A 355 -17.12 2.87 10.09
C LEU A 355 -17.55 3.92 11.13
N PHE A 356 -18.12 3.50 12.25
CA PHE A 356 -18.52 4.43 13.32
C PHE A 356 -17.36 4.71 14.27
N GLY A 357 -16.96 5.98 14.43
CA GLY A 357 -16.13 6.40 15.58
C GLY A 357 -14.63 6.53 15.32
N SER A 358 -14.20 7.02 14.16
CA SER A 358 -12.86 7.59 14.03
C SER A 358 -12.79 8.89 14.84
N GLY A 359 -12.46 8.77 16.13
CA GLY A 359 -11.88 9.90 16.87
C GLY A 359 -10.62 10.38 16.18
N GLU A 360 -9.96 11.38 16.75
CA GLU A 360 -8.69 11.89 16.23
C GLU A 360 -7.67 10.75 16.09
N LEU A 361 -7.43 10.32 14.85
CA LEU A 361 -6.37 9.36 14.55
C LEU A 361 -5.16 10.18 14.13
N SER A 362 -3.98 9.79 14.62
CA SER A 362 -2.74 10.57 14.48
C SER A 362 -2.49 11.03 13.03
N GLU A 363 -1.97 12.25 12.88
CA GLU A 363 -1.56 12.78 11.58
C GLU A 363 -0.64 11.77 10.87
N ASN A 364 -0.95 11.47 9.60
CA ASN A 364 -0.19 10.58 8.71
C ASN A 364 -0.34 9.07 8.94
N SER A 365 -1.23 8.61 9.82
CA SER A 365 -1.64 7.20 9.80
C SER A 365 -2.69 6.93 8.71
N ASN A 366 -2.53 5.83 7.97
CA ASN A 366 -3.57 5.35 7.07
C ASN A 366 -4.67 4.74 7.92
N THR A 367 -5.86 5.32 7.88
CA THR A 367 -7.04 4.79 8.57
C THR A 367 -8.27 5.05 7.70
N GLY A 368 -9.37 4.33 7.91
CA GLY A 368 -10.59 4.58 7.14
C GLY A 368 -10.49 4.16 5.66
N PRO A 369 -10.92 4.99 4.70
CA PRO A 369 -10.98 4.64 3.27
C PRO A 369 -9.63 4.24 2.65
N GLU A 370 -8.50 4.79 3.10
CA GLU A 370 -7.14 4.46 2.63
C GLU A 370 -6.75 3.04 3.03
N THR A 371 -7.19 2.61 4.20
CA THR A 371 -7.10 1.19 4.62
C THR A 371 -8.17 0.33 3.98
N LYS A 372 -9.10 0.94 3.23
CA LYS A 372 -10.18 0.29 2.49
C LYS A 372 -11.16 -0.41 3.43
N LEU A 373 -11.17 -0.01 4.70
CA LEU A 373 -11.98 -0.60 5.78
C LEU A 373 -13.33 0.11 5.94
N GLY A 374 -13.51 1.29 5.34
CA GLY A 374 -14.74 2.08 5.36
C GLY A 374 -14.56 3.52 5.84
N ALA A 375 -15.64 4.29 5.93
CA ALA A 375 -15.61 5.71 6.36
C ALA A 375 -16.87 6.06 7.18
N ASP A 376 -16.81 7.20 7.88
CA ASP A 376 -18.01 7.95 8.28
C ASP A 376 -18.18 9.21 7.43
N CYS A 377 -19.23 9.99 7.67
CA CYS A 377 -19.51 11.20 6.89
C CYS A 377 -18.35 12.21 6.88
N ALA A 378 -17.60 12.38 7.97
CA ALA A 378 -16.48 13.32 8.01
C ALA A 378 -15.25 12.76 7.31
N ASN A 379 -14.90 11.51 7.60
CA ASN A 379 -13.79 10.82 6.96
C ASN A 379 -13.99 10.69 5.46
N PHE A 380 -15.23 10.51 5.02
CA PHE A 380 -15.57 10.52 3.62
C PHE A 380 -15.10 11.81 2.90
N VAL A 381 -15.25 12.96 3.56
CA VAL A 381 -14.74 14.25 3.08
C VAL A 381 -13.23 14.37 3.29
N VAL A 382 -12.70 13.99 4.46
CA VAL A 382 -11.26 14.02 4.76
C VAL A 382 -10.46 13.20 3.76
N TYR A 383 -10.94 12.01 3.37
CA TYR A 383 -10.34 11.20 2.32
C TYR A 383 -10.26 11.97 1.01
N ALA A 384 -11.35 12.61 0.60
CA ALA A 384 -11.38 13.36 -0.65
C ALA A 384 -10.39 14.52 -0.63
N LEU A 385 -10.26 15.22 0.51
CA LEU A 385 -9.23 16.26 0.72
C LEU A 385 -7.81 15.67 0.61
N ARG A 386 -7.55 14.55 1.28
CA ARG A 386 -6.25 13.86 1.25
C ARG A 386 -5.90 13.33 -0.13
N ARG A 387 -6.89 12.88 -0.89
CA ARG A 387 -6.73 12.43 -2.28
C ARG A 387 -6.33 13.56 -3.23
N GLN A 388 -6.64 14.81 -2.87
CA GLN A 388 -6.15 16.05 -3.50
C GLN A 388 -4.84 16.57 -2.90
N GLY A 389 -4.14 15.76 -2.08
CA GLY A 389 -2.84 16.10 -1.51
C GLY A 389 -2.87 16.91 -0.22
N GLN A 390 -4.04 17.21 0.34
CA GLN A 390 -4.14 17.94 1.61
C GLN A 390 -3.83 17.03 2.81
N ARG A 391 -3.07 17.54 3.79
CA ARG A 391 -2.81 16.81 5.04
C ARG A 391 -3.84 17.18 6.10
N VAL A 392 -4.99 16.53 6.03
CA VAL A 392 -6.08 16.68 7.01
C VAL A 392 -6.10 15.44 7.92
N PRO A 393 -6.09 15.61 9.25
CA PRO A 393 -6.24 14.49 10.19
C PRO A 393 -7.65 13.90 10.11
N TRP A 394 -7.75 12.61 10.36
CA TRP A 394 -9.05 11.97 10.56
C TRP A 394 -9.74 12.57 11.77
N SER A 395 -10.99 12.95 11.60
CA SER A 395 -11.68 13.77 12.58
C SER A 395 -13.19 13.71 12.43
N ASP A 396 -13.87 14.21 13.45
CA ASP A 396 -15.31 14.36 13.45
C ASP A 396 -15.77 15.59 12.62
N PRO A 397 -17.07 15.68 12.28
CA PRO A 397 -17.63 16.83 11.56
C PRO A 397 -17.29 18.18 12.17
N LYS A 398 -17.25 18.33 13.49
CA LYS A 398 -17.01 19.64 14.14
C LYS A 398 -15.60 20.14 13.84
N ARG A 399 -14.61 19.25 13.91
CA ARG A 399 -13.19 19.57 13.68
C ARG A 399 -12.84 19.73 12.20
N LEU A 400 -13.51 19.00 11.30
CA LEU A 400 -13.35 19.16 9.85
C LEU A 400 -13.51 20.62 9.40
N ARG A 401 -14.33 21.41 10.10
CA ARG A 401 -14.54 22.85 9.83
C ARG A 401 -13.25 23.67 9.87
N ASP A 402 -12.27 23.27 10.66
CA ASP A 402 -11.00 23.99 10.82
C ASP A 402 -10.10 23.89 9.58
N HIS A 403 -10.43 22.99 8.65
CA HIS A 403 -9.73 22.74 7.39
C HIS A 403 -10.49 23.22 6.16
N LEU A 404 -11.61 23.92 6.33
CA LEU A 404 -12.48 24.36 5.24
C LEU A 404 -12.73 25.88 5.31
N ASP A 405 -12.91 26.50 4.15
CA ASP A 405 -13.29 27.91 4.07
C ASP A 405 -14.82 28.04 4.24
N LEU A 406 -15.25 28.88 5.18
CA LEU A 406 -16.67 29.17 5.38
C LEU A 406 -17.22 29.99 4.20
N VAL A 407 -18.34 29.53 3.62
CA VAL A 407 -19.07 30.22 2.55
C VAL A 407 -20.32 30.91 3.10
N ALA A 408 -21.14 30.20 3.88
CA ALA A 408 -22.35 30.73 4.49
C ALA A 408 -22.69 30.03 5.81
N ARG A 409 -23.31 30.75 6.75
CA ARG A 409 -23.81 30.17 8.01
C ARG A 409 -25.33 30.08 7.99
N SER A 410 -25.87 28.99 8.55
CA SER A 410 -27.32 28.79 8.72
C SER A 410 -28.13 29.12 7.46
N ALA A 411 -27.61 28.72 6.30
CA ALA A 411 -28.27 28.90 5.01
C ALA A 411 -29.47 27.97 4.89
N ALA A 412 -30.50 28.44 4.18
CA ALA A 412 -31.66 27.63 3.82
C ALA A 412 -31.57 27.21 2.34
N PRO A 413 -32.18 26.07 1.94
CA PRO A 413 -32.32 25.72 0.53
C PRO A 413 -32.94 26.87 -0.29
N GLY A 414 -32.43 27.08 -1.50
CA GLY A 414 -32.83 28.16 -2.40
C GLY A 414 -32.23 29.53 -2.07
N ARG A 415 -31.39 29.65 -1.04
CA ARG A 415 -30.74 30.92 -0.64
C ARG A 415 -29.21 30.89 -0.64
N ALA A 416 -28.60 29.71 -0.56
CA ALA A 416 -27.15 29.58 -0.52
C ALA A 416 -26.58 29.67 -1.94
N LYS A 417 -25.69 30.63 -2.19
CA LYS A 417 -25.05 30.78 -3.51
C LYS A 417 -23.76 29.98 -3.56
N ILE A 418 -23.53 29.33 -4.70
CA ILE A 418 -22.27 28.65 -5.02
C ILE A 418 -21.82 29.03 -6.42
N SER A 419 -20.50 29.05 -6.65
CA SER A 419 -19.93 29.18 -7.98
C SER A 419 -19.54 27.82 -8.56
N ALA A 420 -19.33 27.76 -9.87
CA ALA A 420 -18.77 26.57 -10.52
C ALA A 420 -17.38 26.20 -9.98
N GLU A 421 -16.57 27.20 -9.58
CA GLU A 421 -15.27 26.98 -8.95
C GLU A 421 -15.42 26.33 -7.56
N ASP A 422 -16.39 26.77 -6.75
CA ASP A 422 -16.66 26.18 -5.44
C ASP A 422 -17.08 24.71 -5.59
N LEU A 423 -17.88 24.39 -6.60
CA LEU A 423 -18.31 23.03 -6.89
C LEU A 423 -17.14 22.14 -7.35
N ASP A 424 -16.27 22.65 -8.24
CA ASP A 424 -15.12 21.90 -8.76
C ASP A 424 -14.08 21.60 -7.68
N ARG A 425 -13.79 22.60 -6.82
CA ARG A 425 -12.90 22.46 -5.66
C ARG A 425 -13.46 21.50 -4.61
N GLY A 426 -14.78 21.52 -4.45
CA GLY A 426 -15.51 20.76 -3.45
C GLY A 426 -16.26 21.69 -2.50
N THR A 427 -17.57 21.49 -2.44
CA THR A 427 -18.48 22.22 -1.55
C THR A 427 -19.05 21.26 -0.52
N ILE A 428 -19.05 21.65 0.76
CA ILE A 428 -19.44 20.80 1.89
C ILE A 428 -20.62 21.42 2.62
N ILE A 429 -21.68 20.62 2.78
CA ILE A 429 -22.85 20.94 3.58
C ILE A 429 -22.64 20.39 4.98
N HIS A 430 -22.78 21.23 5.99
CA HIS A 430 -22.54 20.89 7.38
C HIS A 430 -23.80 21.05 8.23
N LEU A 431 -24.23 19.95 8.86
CA LEU A 431 -25.48 19.84 9.62
C LEU A 431 -25.24 19.77 11.15
N GLY A 432 -24.05 20.15 11.59
CA GLY A 432 -23.64 20.19 13.00
C GLY A 432 -22.91 18.92 13.45
N THR A 433 -23.56 17.77 13.36
CA THR A 433 -22.93 16.47 13.71
C THR A 433 -22.67 15.58 12.49
N HIS A 434 -23.00 16.05 11.28
CA HIS A 434 -22.91 15.30 10.04
C HIS A 434 -22.53 16.24 8.90
N VAL A 435 -21.89 15.71 7.86
CA VAL A 435 -21.55 16.45 6.63
C VAL A 435 -21.98 15.70 5.37
N ALA A 436 -22.09 16.43 4.27
CA ALA A 436 -22.29 15.90 2.92
C ALA A 436 -21.49 16.72 1.91
N ALA A 437 -21.05 16.09 0.83
CA ALA A 437 -20.38 16.75 -0.29
C ALA A 437 -21.39 17.07 -1.39
N VAL A 438 -21.38 18.29 -1.92
CA VAL A 438 -22.20 18.64 -3.09
C VAL A 438 -21.56 18.02 -4.33
N MET A 439 -22.37 17.30 -5.11
CA MET A 439 -21.93 16.55 -6.28
C MET A 439 -22.37 17.20 -7.59
N GLU A 440 -23.58 17.74 -7.60
CA GLU A 440 -24.21 18.35 -8.76
C GLU A 440 -25.07 19.53 -8.30
N ASP A 441 -24.82 20.70 -8.91
CA ASP A 441 -25.62 21.92 -8.81
C ASP A 441 -26.61 21.93 -9.98
N ARG A 442 -27.89 21.77 -9.65
CA ARG A 442 -29.00 21.60 -10.58
C ARG A 442 -29.74 22.92 -10.75
N GLN A 443 -30.73 22.93 -11.64
CA GLN A 443 -31.49 24.15 -11.89
C GLN A 443 -32.31 24.55 -10.65
N PRO A 444 -32.20 25.80 -10.17
CA PRO A 444 -31.47 26.93 -10.76
C PRO A 444 -29.97 26.96 -10.39
N VAL A 445 -29.09 26.83 -11.39
CA VAL A 445 -27.62 26.75 -11.19
C VAL A 445 -27.09 27.99 -10.46
N GLY A 446 -26.17 27.76 -9.53
CA GLY A 446 -25.53 28.77 -8.69
C GLY A 446 -26.29 29.05 -7.39
N ILE A 447 -27.40 28.34 -7.14
CA ILE A 447 -28.21 28.45 -5.93
C ILE A 447 -28.52 27.05 -5.43
N LEU A 448 -27.93 26.67 -4.29
CA LEU A 448 -28.21 25.38 -3.69
C LEU A 448 -29.64 25.29 -3.16
N ASP A 449 -30.43 24.37 -3.67
CA ASP A 449 -31.82 24.07 -3.34
C ASP A 449 -32.08 22.57 -3.03
N GLU A 450 -33.35 22.17 -2.88
CA GLU A 450 -33.71 20.81 -2.49
C GLU A 450 -33.46 19.74 -3.58
N ASN A 451 -33.22 20.14 -4.83
CA ASN A 451 -33.07 19.26 -5.98
C ASN A 451 -31.61 18.83 -6.23
N ASP A 452 -30.65 19.60 -5.72
CA ASP A 452 -29.21 19.34 -5.87
C ASP A 452 -28.80 17.99 -5.32
N LEU A 453 -27.81 17.37 -5.95
CA LEU A 453 -27.28 16.09 -5.50
C LEU A 453 -26.14 16.29 -4.51
N VAL A 454 -26.22 15.53 -3.43
CA VAL A 454 -25.18 15.44 -2.41
C VAL A 454 -24.79 13.99 -2.22
N ALA A 455 -23.50 13.75 -1.99
CA ALA A 455 -22.98 12.47 -1.54
C ALA A 455 -22.81 12.49 -0.02
N HIS A 456 -23.26 11.42 0.61
CA HIS A 456 -23.43 11.32 2.05
C HIS A 456 -23.26 9.86 2.51
N GLN A 457 -22.86 9.67 3.78
CA GLN A 457 -22.79 8.35 4.42
C GLN A 457 -23.32 8.41 5.86
N LEU A 458 -24.31 7.56 6.22
CA LEU A 458 -24.95 7.53 7.55
C LEU A 458 -24.69 6.27 8.37
N ASP A 459 -25.27 5.15 7.96
CA ASP A 459 -25.23 3.85 8.66
C ASP A 459 -25.00 2.68 7.68
N GLY A 460 -24.66 3.01 6.43
CA GLY A 460 -24.37 2.09 5.35
C GLY A 460 -23.29 2.60 4.40
N THR A 461 -23.36 2.18 3.14
CA THR A 461 -22.42 2.68 2.13
C THR A 461 -22.68 4.15 1.79
N PRO A 462 -21.68 4.88 1.27
CA PRO A 462 -21.94 6.17 0.69
C PRO A 462 -23.01 6.07 -0.40
N GLU A 463 -23.89 7.05 -0.44
CA GLU A 463 -24.96 7.16 -1.42
C GLU A 463 -25.09 8.58 -1.93
N MET A 464 -25.75 8.73 -3.09
CA MET A 464 -26.09 10.00 -3.68
C MET A 464 -27.60 10.24 -3.57
N LEU A 465 -27.99 11.40 -3.05
CA LEU A 465 -29.39 11.76 -2.86
C LEU A 465 -29.60 13.27 -2.97
N THR A 466 -30.85 13.71 -3.04
CA THR A 466 -31.13 15.14 -3.13
C THR A 466 -30.95 15.83 -1.78
N LEU A 467 -30.50 17.09 -1.77
CA LEU A 467 -30.35 17.88 -0.55
C LEU A 467 -31.66 17.93 0.26
N GLY A 468 -32.81 18.05 -0.40
CA GLY A 468 -34.11 18.01 0.27
C GLY A 468 -34.38 16.69 1.01
N LYS A 469 -34.00 15.55 0.42
CA LYS A 469 -34.12 14.23 1.08
C LYS A 469 -33.21 14.18 2.31
N LEU A 470 -31.94 14.61 2.19
CA LEU A 470 -30.99 14.67 3.30
C LEU A 470 -31.57 15.48 4.47
N LEU A 471 -32.05 16.69 4.17
CA LEU A 471 -32.55 17.62 5.19
C LEU A 471 -33.77 17.05 5.93
N ARG A 472 -34.70 16.40 5.21
CA ARG A 472 -35.86 15.72 5.81
C ARG A 472 -35.45 14.59 6.74
N GLU A 473 -34.56 13.69 6.29
CA GLU A 473 -34.07 12.57 7.11
C GLU A 473 -33.33 13.05 8.37
N ARG A 474 -32.62 14.18 8.24
CA ARG A 474 -31.89 14.80 9.35
C ARG A 474 -32.74 15.73 10.22
N ARG A 475 -34.01 15.95 9.85
CA ARG A 475 -34.92 16.91 10.49
C ARG A 475 -34.28 18.30 10.63
N LYS A 476 -33.65 18.76 9.54
CA LYS A 476 -32.98 20.07 9.43
C LYS A 476 -33.66 20.91 8.36
N ASN A 477 -33.66 22.21 8.55
CA ASN A 477 -34.14 23.21 7.59
C ASN A 477 -33.07 24.24 7.22
N CYS A 478 -31.90 24.20 7.88
CA CYS A 478 -30.75 25.02 7.57
C CYS A 478 -29.44 24.23 7.73
N PHE A 479 -28.38 24.75 7.12
CA PHE A 479 -27.04 24.18 7.12
C PHE A 479 -25.96 25.26 7.04
N ASP A 480 -24.76 24.95 7.52
CA ASP A 480 -23.57 25.75 7.21
C ASP A 480 -22.97 25.25 5.89
N LEU A 481 -22.48 26.17 5.07
CA LEU A 481 -21.86 25.88 3.78
C LEU A 481 -20.37 26.21 3.84
N PHE A 482 -19.55 25.25 3.44
CA PHE A 482 -18.10 25.36 3.39
C PHE A 482 -17.59 24.99 2.00
N ARG A 483 -16.35 25.38 1.70
CA ARG A 483 -15.63 24.95 0.50
C ARG A 483 -14.22 24.49 0.83
N VAL A 484 -13.69 23.62 -0.01
CA VAL A 484 -12.31 23.14 0.09
C VAL A 484 -11.34 24.27 -0.27
N PRO A 485 -10.31 24.57 0.56
CA PRO A 485 -9.31 25.59 0.26
C PRO A 485 -8.56 25.29 -1.06
N PRO A 486 -8.02 26.31 -1.76
CA PRO A 486 -7.35 26.08 -3.03
C PRO A 486 -6.05 25.26 -2.83
N GLU A 487 -5.71 24.42 -3.81
CA GLU A 487 -4.47 23.64 -3.78
C GLU A 487 -3.26 24.58 -3.75
N LYS A 488 -2.37 24.44 -2.76
CA LYS A 488 -1.15 25.27 -2.70
C LYS A 488 -0.23 24.88 -3.87
N PRO A 489 0.53 25.82 -4.46
CA PRO A 489 1.47 25.51 -5.54
C PRO A 489 2.41 24.36 -5.14
N LYS A 490 2.51 23.35 -6.01
CA LYS A 490 3.40 22.19 -5.82
C LYS A 490 4.85 22.62 -6.02
N THR A 491 5.71 22.25 -5.10
CA THR A 491 7.16 22.40 -5.27
C THR A 491 7.68 21.09 -5.81
N THR A 492 8.09 21.06 -7.07
CA THR A 492 8.49 19.83 -7.76
C THR A 492 10.00 19.80 -7.99
N LEU A 493 10.63 18.66 -7.72
CA LEU A 493 12.04 18.38 -8.02
C LEU A 493 12.10 17.40 -9.19
N VAL A 494 13.09 17.55 -10.07
CA VAL A 494 13.33 16.63 -11.20
C VAL A 494 14.75 16.09 -11.16
N PHE A 495 14.90 14.78 -11.28
CA PHE A 495 16.21 14.12 -11.37
C PHE A 495 16.35 13.36 -12.68
N GLY A 496 17.50 13.49 -13.32
CA GLY A 496 17.87 12.73 -14.52
C GLY A 496 18.94 11.68 -14.24
N GLY A 497 19.01 10.67 -15.12
CA GLY A 497 20.07 9.66 -15.11
C GLY A 497 21.39 10.15 -15.71
N ASP A 498 22.07 9.28 -16.45
CA ASP A 498 23.42 9.54 -16.95
C ASP A 498 23.45 10.56 -18.10
N VAL A 499 24.34 11.54 -17.96
CA VAL A 499 24.59 12.60 -18.95
C VAL A 499 26.03 12.51 -19.43
N MET A 500 26.23 11.92 -20.62
CA MET A 500 27.50 11.84 -21.34
C MET A 500 27.44 12.72 -22.59
N LEU A 501 28.06 13.89 -22.51
CA LEU A 501 28.06 14.93 -23.55
C LEU A 501 29.28 14.88 -24.47
N GLY A 502 30.05 13.78 -24.39
CA GLY A 502 31.23 13.52 -25.19
C GLY A 502 30.94 12.78 -26.50
N ARG A 503 32.01 12.27 -27.14
CA ARG A 503 31.92 11.39 -28.33
C ARG A 503 30.99 11.97 -29.42
N SER A 504 30.03 11.20 -29.92
CA SER A 504 29.11 11.67 -30.98
C SER A 504 28.18 12.79 -30.52
N CYS A 505 27.93 12.94 -29.22
CA CYS A 505 27.16 14.05 -28.66
C CYS A 505 27.97 15.36 -28.75
N ALA A 506 29.29 15.30 -28.48
CA ALA A 506 30.18 16.46 -28.57
C ALA A 506 30.16 17.09 -29.96
N ALA A 507 30.31 16.28 -31.02
CA ALA A 507 30.27 16.76 -32.40
C ALA A 507 28.95 17.47 -32.75
N LYS A 508 27.82 16.99 -32.23
CA LYS A 508 26.51 17.62 -32.43
C LYS A 508 26.37 18.93 -31.67
N ILE A 509 26.88 18.98 -30.45
CA ILE A 509 26.91 20.18 -29.60
C ILE A 509 27.77 21.27 -30.25
N GLU A 510 28.94 20.91 -30.80
CA GLU A 510 29.82 21.82 -31.53
C GLU A 510 29.17 22.36 -32.81
N ASN A 511 28.35 21.53 -33.48
CA ASN A 511 27.49 21.93 -34.59
C ASN A 511 26.24 22.73 -34.16
N GLY A 512 26.12 23.10 -32.88
CA GLY A 512 25.08 24.00 -32.37
C GLY A 512 23.78 23.32 -31.95
N ILE A 513 23.72 21.99 -31.89
CA ILE A 513 22.51 21.27 -31.45
C ILE A 513 22.48 21.22 -29.91
N ASP A 514 21.38 21.68 -29.32
CA ASP A 514 21.13 21.56 -27.87
C ASP A 514 20.52 20.19 -27.54
N PRO A 515 21.22 19.33 -26.78
CA PRO A 515 20.78 17.98 -26.45
C PRO A 515 19.51 17.96 -25.59
N PHE A 516 19.17 19.02 -24.86
CA PHE A 516 18.08 19.00 -23.88
C PHE A 516 16.75 19.53 -24.43
N THR A 517 16.71 19.96 -25.70
CA THR A 517 15.52 20.60 -26.32
C THR A 517 14.22 19.82 -26.08
N GLY A 518 14.26 18.48 -26.20
CA GLY A 518 13.08 17.61 -26.08
C GLY A 518 12.54 17.45 -24.65
N VAL A 519 13.30 17.85 -23.63
CA VAL A 519 12.93 17.68 -22.21
C VAL A 519 13.04 18.97 -21.39
N ALA A 520 13.57 20.06 -21.97
CA ALA A 520 13.75 21.34 -21.31
C ALA A 520 12.46 21.93 -20.67
N PRO A 521 11.25 21.78 -21.23
CA PRO A 521 10.03 22.23 -20.56
C PRO A 521 9.79 21.56 -19.20
N LEU A 522 10.07 20.26 -19.08
CA LEU A 522 9.90 19.51 -17.83
C LEU A 522 10.92 19.95 -16.79
N ILE A 523 12.18 20.09 -17.20
CA ILE A 523 13.28 20.47 -16.31
C ILE A 523 13.13 21.92 -15.83
N ARG A 524 12.76 22.86 -16.72
CA ARG A 524 12.56 24.28 -16.37
C ARG A 524 11.28 24.53 -15.59
N GLY A 525 10.25 23.69 -15.75
CA GLY A 525 9.02 23.76 -14.96
C GLY A 525 9.21 23.35 -13.50
N ALA A 526 10.27 22.59 -13.19
CA ALA A 526 10.58 22.16 -11.84
C ALA A 526 11.20 23.29 -10.99
N SER A 527 10.95 23.23 -9.69
CA SER A 527 11.57 24.14 -8.70
C SER A 527 13.07 23.89 -8.55
N PHE A 528 13.54 22.68 -8.85
CA PHE A 528 14.94 22.28 -8.81
C PHE A 528 15.18 21.06 -9.72
N ALA A 529 16.35 20.99 -10.35
CA ALA A 529 16.75 19.82 -11.14
C ALA A 529 18.23 19.45 -10.97
N ALA A 530 18.52 18.14 -10.98
CA ALA A 530 19.87 17.58 -10.93
C ALA A 530 19.98 16.28 -11.73
N ALA A 531 21.19 15.87 -12.11
CA ALA A 531 21.48 14.59 -12.79
C ALA A 531 22.91 14.11 -12.54
N ASN A 532 23.27 12.91 -13.00
CA ASN A 532 24.66 12.45 -13.02
C ASN A 532 25.38 12.93 -14.29
N LEU A 533 26.53 13.62 -14.14
CA LEU A 533 27.38 14.03 -15.26
C LEU A 533 28.52 13.04 -15.42
N GLU A 534 28.35 12.09 -16.32
CA GLU A 534 29.28 10.99 -16.57
C GLU A 534 30.25 11.33 -17.71
N CYS A 535 30.79 12.54 -17.66
CA CYS A 535 31.82 13.01 -18.58
C CYS A 535 32.57 14.18 -17.97
N THR A 536 33.76 14.47 -18.50
CA THR A 536 34.59 15.59 -18.06
C THR A 536 34.44 16.77 -19.02
N ILE A 537 33.93 17.90 -18.52
CA ILE A 537 33.90 19.18 -19.25
C ILE A 537 35.21 19.92 -19.00
N SER A 538 36.25 19.59 -19.78
CA SER A 538 37.56 20.24 -19.68
C SER A 538 38.36 20.06 -20.96
N THR A 539 39.32 20.96 -21.19
CA THR A 539 40.37 20.82 -22.21
C THR A 539 41.70 20.37 -21.61
N LEU A 540 41.77 20.14 -20.30
CA LEU A 540 42.99 19.78 -19.58
C LEU A 540 43.18 18.25 -19.50
N GLY A 541 44.44 17.84 -19.36
CA GLY A 541 44.85 16.44 -19.24
C GLY A 541 44.73 15.67 -20.55
N ASP A 542 45.31 14.48 -20.56
CA ASP A 542 45.18 13.50 -21.65
C ASP A 542 44.74 12.17 -21.06
N SER A 543 44.12 11.32 -21.89
CA SER A 543 43.72 9.98 -21.49
C SER A 543 44.16 8.97 -22.53
N SER A 544 44.75 7.88 -22.09
CA SER A 544 45.00 6.69 -22.91
C SER A 544 43.85 5.67 -22.82
N GLN A 545 42.82 5.95 -22.02
CA GLN A 545 41.69 5.03 -21.84
C GLN A 545 40.82 5.01 -23.10
N ARG A 546 40.39 3.80 -23.47
CA ARG A 546 39.50 3.59 -24.63
C ARG A 546 38.14 4.30 -24.46
N TYR A 547 37.64 4.34 -23.24
CA TYR A 547 36.35 4.95 -22.89
C TYR A 547 36.56 6.19 -22.01
N ALA A 548 37.29 7.18 -22.55
CA ALA A 548 37.43 8.48 -21.92
C ALA A 548 36.40 9.48 -22.50
N PHE A 549 35.56 10.06 -21.65
CA PHE A 549 34.42 10.88 -22.08
C PHE A 549 34.69 12.37 -21.86
N ARG A 550 35.27 13.03 -22.86
CA ARG A 550 35.45 14.50 -22.89
C ARG A 550 34.27 15.17 -23.54
N ALA A 551 33.69 16.17 -22.86
CA ALA A 551 32.62 17.00 -23.39
C ALA A 551 33.13 18.43 -23.74
N PRO A 552 32.53 19.11 -24.74
CA PRO A 552 32.87 20.49 -25.07
C PRO A 552 32.63 21.45 -23.89
N VAL A 553 33.45 22.50 -23.76
CA VAL A 553 33.31 23.48 -22.66
C VAL A 553 31.92 24.15 -22.64
N ARG A 554 31.31 24.36 -23.82
CA ARG A 554 29.96 24.93 -23.97
C ARG A 554 28.87 24.09 -23.30
N SER A 555 29.11 22.80 -23.07
CA SER A 555 28.15 21.89 -22.43
C SER A 555 27.67 22.37 -21.05
N ALA A 556 28.53 23.06 -20.28
CA ALA A 556 28.13 23.61 -18.99
C ALA A 556 27.02 24.68 -19.12
N GLN A 557 27.07 25.51 -20.18
CA GLN A 557 26.03 26.50 -20.46
C GLN A 557 24.72 25.83 -20.88
N LEU A 558 24.79 24.76 -21.67
CA LEU A 558 23.60 24.01 -22.12
C LEU A 558 22.91 23.32 -20.95
N LEU A 559 23.67 22.69 -20.05
CA LEU A 559 23.13 22.14 -18.79
C LEU A 559 22.38 23.20 -17.98
N ARG A 560 22.95 24.41 -17.87
CA ARG A 560 22.30 25.50 -17.14
C ARG A 560 21.04 26.00 -17.84
N GLY A 561 21.10 26.17 -19.17
CA GLY A 561 19.97 26.57 -20.00
C GLY A 561 18.80 25.59 -19.98
N ALA A 562 19.09 24.29 -19.84
CA ALA A 562 18.09 23.25 -19.65
C ALA A 562 17.38 23.34 -18.28
N GLY A 563 18.00 23.94 -17.27
CA GLY A 563 17.43 24.19 -15.95
C GLY A 563 18.14 23.47 -14.80
N PHE A 564 19.21 22.70 -15.07
CA PHE A 564 19.96 22.02 -14.01
C PHE A 564 20.62 23.01 -13.04
N ARG A 565 20.62 22.66 -11.76
CA ARG A 565 21.22 23.44 -10.66
C ARG A 565 22.34 22.68 -9.95
N ALA A 566 22.40 21.36 -10.09
CA ALA A 566 23.47 20.54 -9.55
C ALA A 566 23.74 19.34 -10.47
N MET A 567 24.99 18.87 -10.49
CA MET A 567 25.38 17.66 -11.22
C MET A 567 26.26 16.77 -10.34
N GLY A 568 25.95 15.48 -10.31
CA GLY A 568 26.80 14.44 -9.71
C GLY A 568 28.06 14.24 -10.54
N LEU A 569 29.22 14.37 -9.93
CA LEU A 569 30.52 14.06 -10.53
C LEU A 569 31.19 12.83 -9.89
N ALA A 570 30.61 12.27 -8.83
CA ALA A 570 31.11 11.04 -8.22
C ALA A 570 30.67 9.83 -9.04
N ASN A 571 31.45 9.50 -10.06
CA ASN A 571 31.26 8.34 -10.93
C ASN A 571 32.62 7.82 -11.44
N ASN A 572 32.59 6.69 -12.12
CA ASN A 572 33.75 6.00 -12.71
C ASN A 572 34.53 6.86 -13.74
N HIS A 573 33.87 7.77 -14.45
CA HIS A 573 34.47 8.61 -15.50
C HIS A 573 35.05 9.94 -15.00
N ALA A 574 34.92 10.24 -13.71
CA ALA A 574 35.37 11.48 -13.12
C ALA A 574 36.89 11.73 -13.25
N PHE A 575 37.68 10.66 -13.38
CA PHE A 575 39.15 10.72 -13.48
C PHE A 575 39.70 10.39 -14.86
N ASP A 576 38.85 10.32 -15.90
CA ASP A 576 39.26 9.99 -17.26
C ASP A 576 40.49 10.77 -17.73
N PHE A 577 40.59 12.06 -17.36
CA PHE A 577 41.67 12.97 -17.73
C PHE A 577 42.46 13.51 -16.51
N GLY A 578 42.38 12.82 -15.37
CA GLY A 578 43.10 13.16 -14.15
C GLY A 578 42.50 14.32 -13.33
N ALA A 579 43.11 14.56 -12.15
CA ALA A 579 42.58 15.49 -11.15
C ALA A 579 42.47 16.95 -11.63
N ALA A 580 43.41 17.41 -12.48
CA ALA A 580 43.37 18.77 -13.01
C ALA A 580 42.12 19.01 -13.88
N ALA A 581 41.75 18.02 -14.70
CA ALA A 581 40.57 18.10 -15.54
C ALA A 581 39.26 17.99 -14.74
N LEU A 582 39.23 17.15 -13.70
CA LEU A 582 38.09 17.05 -12.77
C LEU A 582 37.83 18.38 -12.06
N ASN A 583 38.88 19.01 -11.53
CA ASN A 583 38.79 20.30 -10.85
C ASN A 583 38.37 21.44 -11.80
N ASP A 584 38.89 21.45 -13.03
CA ASP A 584 38.46 22.40 -14.07
C ASP A 584 36.98 22.18 -14.46
N CYS A 585 36.54 20.93 -14.59
CA CYS A 585 35.14 20.60 -14.83
C CYS A 585 34.23 21.13 -13.70
N ALA A 586 34.58 20.87 -12.45
CA ALA A 586 33.85 21.39 -11.29
C ALA A 586 33.81 22.94 -11.25
N ALA A 587 34.92 23.60 -11.62
CA ALA A 587 35.00 25.05 -11.70
C ALA A 587 34.10 25.63 -12.80
N ARG A 588 34.07 25.00 -13.99
CA ARG A 588 33.22 25.42 -15.11
C ARG A 588 31.74 25.26 -14.82
N LEU A 589 31.33 24.18 -14.16
CA LEU A 589 29.96 24.01 -13.66
C LEU A 589 29.61 25.14 -12.69
N SER A 590 30.51 25.43 -11.74
CA SER A 590 30.30 26.48 -10.73
C SER A 590 30.17 27.88 -11.36
N GLN A 591 30.95 28.19 -12.40
CA GLN A 591 30.83 29.44 -13.18
C GLN A 591 29.45 29.59 -13.84
N GLN A 592 28.80 28.48 -14.18
CA GLN A 592 27.44 28.46 -14.73
C GLN A 592 26.35 28.33 -13.66
N GLN A 593 26.69 28.53 -12.37
CA GLN A 593 25.77 28.36 -11.24
C GLN A 593 25.21 26.93 -11.10
N ILE A 594 25.96 25.94 -11.57
CA ILE A 594 25.68 24.52 -11.34
C ILE A 594 26.62 24.04 -10.23
N VAL A 595 26.07 23.47 -9.18
CA VAL A 595 26.86 22.94 -8.08
C VAL A 595 27.39 21.54 -8.42
N PRO A 596 28.72 21.34 -8.49
CA PRO A 596 29.30 20.01 -8.60
C PRO A 596 29.14 19.26 -7.27
N LEU A 597 28.61 18.03 -7.33
CA LEU A 597 28.38 17.16 -6.19
C LEU A 597 29.34 15.98 -6.17
N GLY A 598 29.69 15.52 -4.97
CA GLY A 598 30.48 14.30 -4.77
C GLY A 598 31.98 14.42 -5.03
N VAL A 599 32.47 15.63 -5.32
CA VAL A 599 33.90 15.93 -5.51
C VAL A 599 34.42 16.88 -4.43
N GLY A 600 35.72 16.79 -4.12
CA GLY A 600 36.41 17.72 -3.22
C GLY A 600 36.46 19.14 -3.78
N LYS A 601 36.36 20.14 -2.92
CA LYS A 601 36.62 21.56 -3.23
C LYS A 601 37.84 22.02 -2.43
N PRO A 602 38.51 23.13 -2.79
CA PRO A 602 39.68 23.61 -2.06
C PRO A 602 39.51 23.64 -0.52
N ASP A 603 38.32 24.00 -0.04
CA ASP A 603 38.03 24.14 1.40
C ASP A 603 37.13 23.04 1.97
N THR A 604 36.72 22.04 1.18
CA THR A 604 35.78 21.00 1.63
C THR A 604 36.14 19.61 1.10
N LYS A 605 36.01 18.59 1.96
CA LYS A 605 36.22 17.19 1.57
C LYS A 605 35.17 16.72 0.58
N ALA A 606 35.54 15.72 -0.23
CA ALA A 606 34.58 15.01 -1.05
C ALA A 606 33.48 14.38 -0.17
N GLY A 607 32.22 14.50 -0.59
CA GLY A 607 31.06 14.03 0.17
C GLY A 607 30.40 15.07 1.07
N THR A 608 30.91 16.31 1.11
CA THR A 608 30.24 17.41 1.80
C THR A 608 28.88 17.72 1.15
N PRO A 609 27.76 17.72 1.90
CA PRO A 609 26.44 17.99 1.34
C PRO A 609 26.31 19.43 0.85
N SER A 610 25.58 19.62 -0.25
CA SER A 610 25.23 20.94 -0.79
C SER A 610 23.75 21.25 -0.54
N PHE A 611 23.42 22.51 -0.27
CA PHE A 611 22.09 22.91 0.17
C PHE A 611 21.43 23.86 -0.82
N PHE A 612 20.14 23.66 -1.09
CA PHE A 612 19.38 24.47 -2.03
C PHE A 612 18.04 24.86 -1.42
N SER A 613 17.67 26.13 -1.56
CA SER A 613 16.33 26.60 -1.19
C SER A 613 15.33 26.20 -2.26
N VAL A 614 14.20 25.61 -1.85
CA VAL A 614 13.15 25.15 -2.77
C VAL A 614 11.81 25.85 -2.57
N ARG A 615 11.48 26.29 -1.35
CA ARG A 615 10.22 26.99 -1.04
C ARG A 615 10.28 27.64 0.35
N ASP A 616 9.82 28.88 0.53
CA ASP A 616 9.55 29.50 1.84
C ASP A 616 10.67 29.30 2.90
N GLY A 617 11.93 29.37 2.48
CA GLY A 617 13.10 29.13 3.34
C GLY A 617 13.43 27.65 3.65
N LYS A 618 12.63 26.70 3.19
CA LYS A 618 12.89 25.26 3.24
C LYS A 618 14.00 24.86 2.28
N LYS A 619 14.82 23.90 2.72
CA LYS A 619 16.03 23.49 2.01
C LYS A 619 16.03 22.00 1.72
N ILE A 620 16.61 21.64 0.59
CA ILE A 620 17.03 20.27 0.30
C ILE A 620 18.55 20.19 0.40
N ALA A 621 19.06 19.04 0.81
CA ALA A 621 20.48 18.71 0.80
C ALA A 621 20.74 17.63 -0.24
N LEU A 622 21.78 17.80 -1.05
CA LEU A 622 22.23 16.80 -2.02
C LEU A 622 23.62 16.30 -1.65
N LEU A 623 23.77 14.98 -1.74
CA LEU A 623 25.04 14.27 -1.77
C LEU A 623 25.15 13.53 -3.11
N ALA A 624 26.37 13.26 -3.57
CA ALA A 624 26.62 12.31 -4.65
C ALA A 624 27.77 11.40 -4.24
N ILE A 625 27.64 10.10 -4.49
CA ILE A 625 28.65 9.09 -4.18
C ILE A 625 28.77 8.08 -5.31
N SER A 626 29.94 7.45 -5.42
CA SER A 626 30.15 6.33 -6.33
C SER A 626 30.44 5.04 -5.57
N ASP A 627 29.91 3.93 -6.08
CA ASP A 627 30.25 2.57 -5.69
C ASP A 627 31.02 1.83 -6.81
N VAL A 628 31.36 2.54 -7.89
CA VAL A 628 32.02 1.98 -9.09
C VAL A 628 33.20 2.85 -9.51
N GLY A 629 34.25 2.23 -10.03
CA GLY A 629 35.43 2.93 -10.53
C GLY A 629 36.44 3.28 -9.44
N PRO A 630 37.60 3.86 -9.81
CA PRO A 630 38.73 3.95 -8.91
C PRO A 630 38.49 4.96 -7.78
N ALA A 631 38.80 4.56 -6.54
CA ALA A 631 38.99 5.46 -5.41
C ALA A 631 40.30 6.26 -5.60
N ALA A 632 40.36 7.11 -6.62
CA ALA A 632 41.52 7.96 -6.87
C ALA A 632 41.57 9.07 -5.81
N GLY A 633 42.18 8.74 -4.66
CA GLY A 633 42.40 9.66 -3.54
C GLY A 633 41.11 10.17 -2.88
N SER A 634 41.27 11.11 -1.96
CA SER A 634 40.18 11.74 -1.19
C SER A 634 39.31 12.74 -1.96
N GLN A 635 39.44 12.78 -3.29
CA GLN A 635 38.82 13.80 -4.15
C GLN A 635 37.42 13.43 -4.65
N ILE A 636 37.01 12.16 -4.56
CA ILE A 636 35.64 11.71 -4.88
C ILE A 636 35.01 11.04 -3.65
N ALA A 637 33.72 11.25 -3.46
CA ALA A 637 32.94 10.60 -2.42
C ALA A 637 32.60 9.18 -2.83
N THR A 638 32.99 8.20 -2.01
CA THR A 638 32.76 6.78 -2.27
C THR A 638 31.79 6.17 -1.27
N ALA A 639 31.02 5.18 -1.70
CA ALA A 639 30.16 4.41 -0.81
C ALA A 639 30.96 3.60 0.22
N SER A 640 32.22 3.28 -0.06
CA SER A 640 33.13 2.58 0.85
C SER A 640 33.50 3.39 2.11
N ASN A 641 33.48 4.74 2.06
CA ASN A 641 33.73 5.60 3.22
C ASN A 641 32.46 5.79 4.08
N ARG A 642 31.95 4.70 4.65
CA ARG A 642 30.72 4.70 5.47
C ARG A 642 30.74 5.70 6.64
N PRO A 643 31.82 5.84 7.43
CA PRO A 643 31.84 6.80 8.53
C PRO A 643 31.73 8.25 8.05
N GLY A 644 32.46 8.61 6.99
CA GLY A 644 32.41 9.95 6.40
C GLY A 644 31.02 10.26 5.83
N LEU A 645 30.42 9.29 5.14
CA LEU A 645 29.09 9.42 4.56
C LEU A 645 28.01 9.57 5.64
N ASN A 646 28.07 8.77 6.71
CA ASN A 646 27.14 8.90 7.83
C ASN A 646 27.23 10.29 8.48
N ALA A 647 28.44 10.79 8.72
CA ALA A 647 28.63 12.14 9.26
C ALA A 647 28.09 13.24 8.31
N ALA A 648 28.26 13.06 6.99
CA ALA A 648 27.73 13.98 5.99
C ALA A 648 26.19 13.98 5.96
N ILE A 649 25.56 12.80 6.04
CA ILE A 649 24.10 12.66 6.10
C ILE A 649 23.56 13.30 7.38
N ALA A 650 24.21 13.07 8.53
CA ALA A 650 23.85 13.73 9.78
C ALA A 650 23.93 15.27 9.67
N ASN A 651 24.98 15.81 9.04
CA ASN A 651 25.08 17.26 8.79
C ASN A 651 23.96 17.78 7.88
N ALA A 652 23.64 17.03 6.81
CA ALA A 652 22.57 17.35 5.89
C ALA A 652 21.22 17.43 6.63
N ARG A 653 20.94 16.45 7.50
CA ARG A 653 19.71 16.38 8.29
C ARG A 653 19.50 17.53 9.25
N LEU A 654 20.57 18.06 9.84
CA LEU A 654 20.48 19.21 10.74
C LEU A 654 20.06 20.51 10.01
N ARG A 655 20.20 20.56 8.68
CA ARG A 655 20.16 21.83 7.92
C ARG A 655 19.18 21.80 6.74
N ALA A 656 18.58 20.65 6.43
CA ALA A 656 17.65 20.48 5.32
C ALA A 656 16.41 19.68 5.75
N ASN A 657 15.33 19.90 5.02
CA ASN A 657 14.05 19.22 5.18
C ASN A 657 13.99 17.90 4.41
N LEU A 658 14.77 17.81 3.33
CA LEU A 658 14.91 16.62 2.49
C LEU A 658 16.40 16.37 2.22
N VAL A 659 16.86 15.14 2.38
CA VAL A 659 18.22 14.71 2.04
C VAL A 659 18.16 13.75 0.86
N VAL A 660 18.81 14.09 -0.24
CA VAL A 660 18.86 13.33 -1.48
C VAL A 660 20.28 12.83 -1.70
N CYS A 661 20.42 11.55 -2.05
CA CYS A 661 21.72 10.97 -2.44
C CYS A 661 21.67 10.50 -3.90
N LEU A 662 22.49 11.11 -4.75
CA LEU A 662 22.77 10.61 -6.09
C LEU A 662 23.81 9.50 -5.99
N VAL A 663 23.52 8.32 -6.52
CA VAL A 663 24.41 7.17 -6.39
C VAL A 663 24.74 6.59 -7.75
N HIS A 664 26.01 6.32 -7.98
CA HIS A 664 26.51 5.73 -9.21
C HIS A 664 27.03 4.31 -8.92
N TRP A 665 26.27 3.27 -9.30
CA TRP A 665 26.39 1.90 -8.75
C TRP A 665 25.88 0.78 -9.67
N GLY A 666 26.01 -0.47 -9.24
CA GLY A 666 25.39 -1.61 -9.95
C GLY A 666 26.19 -2.07 -11.16
N VAL A 667 25.51 -2.70 -12.11
CA VAL A 667 26.14 -3.39 -13.25
C VAL A 667 25.64 -2.79 -14.57
N GLU A 668 26.58 -2.40 -15.44
CA GLU A 668 26.28 -1.90 -16.78
C GLU A 668 25.41 -2.87 -17.58
N ASN A 669 24.46 -2.33 -18.35
CA ASN A 669 23.55 -3.08 -19.22
C ASN A 669 22.64 -4.09 -18.50
N SER A 670 22.42 -3.92 -17.20
CA SER A 670 21.55 -4.81 -16.41
C SER A 670 20.29 -4.09 -15.92
N GLU A 671 19.13 -4.59 -16.32
CA GLU A 671 17.83 -4.22 -15.71
C GLU A 671 17.66 -4.83 -14.31
N LYS A 672 18.49 -5.82 -13.93
CA LYS A 672 18.44 -6.47 -12.62
C LYS A 672 19.15 -5.62 -11.56
N ILE A 673 18.43 -5.37 -10.47
CA ILE A 673 18.95 -4.72 -9.26
C ILE A 673 19.71 -5.76 -8.42
N THR A 674 20.96 -5.46 -8.06
CA THR A 674 21.79 -6.33 -7.22
C THR A 674 21.46 -6.20 -5.74
N ASP A 675 21.84 -7.18 -4.93
CA ASP A 675 21.61 -7.12 -3.48
C ASP A 675 22.46 -6.02 -2.81
N GLU A 676 23.66 -5.74 -3.33
CA GLU A 676 24.51 -4.65 -2.86
C GLU A 676 23.86 -3.28 -3.09
N GLN A 677 23.20 -3.09 -4.25
CA GLN A 677 22.42 -1.87 -4.51
C GLN A 677 21.30 -1.72 -3.47
N ARG A 678 20.56 -2.79 -3.17
CA ARG A 678 19.48 -2.77 -2.16
C ARG A 678 20.03 -2.47 -0.77
N GLU A 679 21.10 -3.13 -0.37
CA GLU A 679 21.73 -2.95 0.95
C GLU A 679 22.27 -1.53 1.14
N LEU A 680 22.97 -0.98 0.15
CA LEU A 680 23.47 0.39 0.17
C LEU A 680 22.32 1.41 0.18
N ALA A 681 21.28 1.23 -0.63
CA ALA A 681 20.11 2.12 -0.64
C ALA A 681 19.38 2.14 0.72
N ARG A 682 19.16 0.97 1.33
CA ARG A 682 18.54 0.85 2.65
C ARG A 682 19.42 1.44 3.75
N TRP A 683 20.73 1.17 3.71
CA TRP A 683 21.68 1.78 4.63
C TRP A 683 21.65 3.31 4.56
N LEU A 684 21.59 3.90 3.36
CA LEU A 684 21.47 5.35 3.20
C LEU A 684 20.21 5.89 3.86
N ILE A 685 19.06 5.24 3.63
CA ILE A 685 17.77 5.65 4.20
C ILE A 685 17.77 5.52 5.72
N ASP A 686 18.26 4.40 6.27
CA ASP A 686 18.34 4.15 7.71
C ASP A 686 19.22 5.19 8.44
N HIS A 687 20.18 5.81 7.74
CA HIS A 687 21.03 6.87 8.28
C HIS A 687 20.51 8.28 8.00
N GLY A 688 19.33 8.41 7.38
CA GLY A 688 18.68 9.68 7.13
C GLY A 688 18.88 10.20 5.70
N VAL A 689 18.74 9.38 4.68
CA VAL A 689 18.43 9.85 3.31
C VAL A 689 16.94 9.68 3.05
N ASP A 690 16.28 10.66 2.43
CA ASP A 690 14.84 10.61 2.09
C ASP A 690 14.58 10.14 0.67
N LEU A 691 15.57 10.27 -0.21
CA LEU A 691 15.46 9.94 -1.62
C LEU A 691 16.82 9.47 -2.14
N VAL A 692 16.82 8.29 -2.76
CA VAL A 692 18.00 7.76 -3.45
C VAL A 692 17.76 7.76 -4.95
N VAL A 693 18.69 8.33 -5.71
CA VAL A 693 18.61 8.41 -7.17
C VAL A 693 19.85 7.78 -7.79
N GLY A 694 19.65 6.62 -8.39
CA GLY A 694 20.69 5.80 -8.98
C GLY A 694 20.97 6.10 -10.46
N SER A 695 22.20 5.76 -10.86
CA SER A 695 22.78 5.90 -12.20
C SER A 695 23.88 4.84 -12.38
N HIS A 696 24.46 4.70 -13.59
CA HIS A 696 25.48 3.73 -14.03
C HIS A 696 25.00 2.51 -14.85
N PRO A 697 23.90 1.80 -14.51
CA PRO A 697 23.51 0.62 -15.30
C PRO A 697 23.17 0.90 -16.77
N HIS A 698 23.03 2.17 -17.17
CA HIS A 698 22.60 2.64 -18.50
C HIS A 698 21.24 2.07 -18.96
N CYS A 699 20.50 1.45 -18.05
CA CYS A 699 19.15 0.95 -18.22
C CYS A 699 18.28 1.52 -17.10
N VAL A 700 17.01 1.79 -17.35
CA VAL A 700 16.08 2.15 -16.28
C VAL A 700 15.81 0.91 -15.43
N GLN A 701 15.96 1.04 -14.11
CA GLN A 701 15.65 -0.01 -13.14
C GLN A 701 14.42 0.38 -12.31
N ALA A 702 13.75 -0.60 -11.71
CA ALA A 702 12.50 -0.39 -10.99
C ALA A 702 12.61 0.65 -9.85
N LEU A 703 11.50 1.36 -9.59
CA LEU A 703 11.32 2.14 -8.37
C LEU A 703 11.02 1.21 -7.19
N ASP A 704 11.53 1.56 -6.02
CA ASP A 704 11.27 0.88 -4.77
C ASP A 704 10.99 1.92 -3.67
N VAL A 705 10.39 1.47 -2.56
CA VAL A 705 10.07 2.31 -1.41
C VAL A 705 10.47 1.57 -0.14
N TYR A 706 11.34 2.19 0.65
CA TYR A 706 11.80 1.64 1.92
C TYR A 706 11.59 2.68 3.03
N HIS A 707 10.89 2.29 4.11
CA HIS A 707 10.45 3.21 5.17
C HIS A 707 9.74 4.49 4.66
N GLY A 708 8.96 4.36 3.58
CA GLY A 708 8.25 5.47 2.96
C GLY A 708 9.14 6.41 2.14
N CYS A 709 10.44 6.10 2.00
CA CYS A 709 11.39 6.86 1.20
C CYS A 709 11.55 6.21 -0.20
N PRO A 710 11.39 6.97 -1.30
CA PRO A 710 11.58 6.47 -2.65
C PRO A 710 13.05 6.15 -2.97
N ILE A 711 13.24 5.08 -3.73
CA ILE A 711 14.52 4.64 -4.29
C ILE A 711 14.33 4.47 -5.79
N ALA A 712 15.08 5.21 -6.60
CA ALA A 712 15.26 4.91 -8.01
C ALA A 712 16.62 4.22 -8.18
N TYR A 713 16.65 2.93 -8.51
CA TYR A 713 17.93 2.21 -8.63
C TYR A 713 18.72 2.61 -9.88
N SER A 714 18.06 2.99 -10.96
CA SER A 714 18.70 3.61 -12.12
C SER A 714 17.67 4.32 -12.96
N LEU A 715 17.98 5.56 -13.36
CA LEU A 715 17.16 6.31 -14.31
C LEU A 715 17.59 6.11 -15.78
N GLY A 716 18.56 5.23 -16.03
CA GLY A 716 19.12 5.00 -17.36
C GLY A 716 19.81 6.22 -17.93
N ASN A 717 19.91 6.29 -19.25
CA ASN A 717 20.57 7.39 -19.94
C ASN A 717 19.62 8.57 -20.09
N LEU A 718 20.05 9.77 -19.68
CA LEU A 718 19.37 11.01 -20.08
C LEU A 718 19.95 11.55 -21.39
N VAL A 719 21.28 11.57 -21.53
CA VAL A 719 21.99 11.87 -22.78
C VAL A 719 23.18 10.92 -22.87
N PHE A 720 23.28 10.15 -23.95
CA PHE A 720 24.40 9.22 -24.18
C PHE A 720 24.56 8.96 -25.68
N ASP A 721 25.71 8.49 -26.16
CA ASP A 721 25.78 8.05 -27.55
C ASP A 721 24.86 6.84 -27.75
N GLY A 722 23.91 6.98 -28.69
CA GLY A 722 22.91 5.95 -28.92
C GLY A 722 23.53 4.64 -29.40
N ALA A 723 22.93 3.52 -29.00
CA ALA A 723 23.37 2.18 -29.37
C ALA A 723 22.27 1.50 -30.22
N PRO A 724 22.40 1.43 -31.56
CA PRO A 724 21.35 0.91 -32.43
C PRO A 724 20.88 -0.51 -32.12
N THR A 725 21.73 -1.31 -31.48
CA THR A 725 21.50 -2.74 -31.21
C THR A 725 21.14 -3.05 -29.75
N VAL A 726 21.09 -2.05 -28.86
CA VAL A 726 20.78 -2.24 -27.43
C VAL A 726 19.62 -1.31 -27.07
N GLU A 727 18.40 -1.85 -27.08
CA GLU A 727 17.19 -1.04 -26.89
C GLU A 727 17.17 -0.32 -25.52
N SER A 728 17.55 -1.03 -24.46
CA SER A 728 17.58 -0.49 -23.09
C SER A 728 18.51 0.71 -22.94
N TRP A 729 19.58 0.77 -23.74
CA TRP A 729 20.56 1.87 -23.76
C TRP A 729 19.98 3.18 -24.31
N ASN A 730 19.01 3.08 -25.21
CA ASN A 730 18.32 4.24 -25.81
C ASN A 730 17.06 4.62 -25.02
N ARG A 731 16.88 4.10 -23.80
CA ARG A 731 15.78 4.42 -22.91
C ARG A 731 16.30 5.07 -21.64
N GLY A 732 15.50 5.97 -21.09
CA GLY A 732 15.80 6.68 -19.86
C GLY A 732 14.53 7.11 -19.15
N ALA A 733 14.68 7.78 -18.02
CA ALA A 733 13.58 8.41 -17.33
C ALA A 733 14.00 9.71 -16.62
N LEU A 734 13.06 10.63 -16.46
CA LEU A 734 13.14 11.67 -15.44
C LEU A 734 12.35 11.21 -14.21
N LEU A 735 12.94 11.35 -13.04
CA LEU A 735 12.24 11.18 -11.77
C LEU A 735 11.70 12.54 -11.30
N GLU A 736 10.38 12.65 -11.25
CA GLU A 736 9.68 13.81 -10.70
C GLU A 736 9.24 13.53 -9.27
N ILE A 737 9.56 14.45 -8.35
CA ILE A 737 9.23 14.37 -6.93
C ILE A 737 8.46 15.62 -6.53
N ASP A 738 7.21 15.48 -6.12
CA ASP A 738 6.49 16.59 -5.49
C ASP A 738 6.83 16.68 -4.02
N LEU A 739 6.95 17.91 -3.52
CA LEU A 739 7.11 18.21 -2.10
C LEU A 739 5.82 18.75 -1.50
N ASN A 740 5.53 18.27 -0.29
CA ASN A 740 4.49 18.84 0.55
C ASN A 740 4.92 20.19 1.18
N GLU A 741 4.05 20.80 1.99
CA GLU A 741 4.31 22.07 2.68
C GLU A 741 5.49 22.02 3.68
N LYS A 742 5.82 20.84 4.19
CA LYS A 742 6.98 20.61 5.08
C LYS A 742 8.28 20.37 4.27
N ALA A 743 8.22 20.48 2.94
CA ALA A 743 9.29 20.16 2.00
C ALA A 743 9.78 18.70 2.08
N GLN A 744 8.86 17.76 2.33
CA GLN A 744 9.11 16.32 2.27
C GLN A 744 8.47 15.74 1.00
N ALA A 745 9.04 14.66 0.46
CA ALA A 745 8.47 13.98 -0.70
C ALA A 745 7.02 13.53 -0.44
N SER A 746 6.12 13.85 -1.37
CA SER A 746 4.70 13.47 -1.33
C SER A 746 4.27 12.57 -2.48
N SER A 747 4.99 12.59 -3.60
CA SER A 747 4.80 11.71 -4.74
C SER A 747 6.13 11.47 -5.42
N ALA A 748 6.24 10.34 -6.14
CA ALA A 748 7.36 10.05 -7.02
C ALA A 748 6.82 9.46 -8.33
N ARG A 749 7.25 10.00 -9.46
CA ARG A 749 6.80 9.59 -10.80
C ARG A 749 7.98 9.50 -11.76
N LEU A 750 8.05 8.41 -12.51
CA LEU A 750 8.96 8.32 -13.66
C LEU A 750 8.27 8.85 -14.92
N ILE A 751 8.96 9.73 -15.63
CA ILE A 751 8.57 10.19 -16.97
C ILE A 751 9.49 9.46 -17.96
N PRO A 752 8.96 8.51 -18.75
CA PRO A 752 9.77 7.70 -19.65
C PRO A 752 10.31 8.56 -20.81
N LEU A 753 11.56 8.28 -21.18
CA LEU A 753 12.28 8.94 -22.27
C LEU A 753 12.79 7.92 -23.28
N VAL A 754 12.84 8.35 -24.53
CA VAL A 754 13.56 7.67 -25.62
C VAL A 754 14.65 8.60 -26.12
N LEU A 755 15.84 8.05 -26.38
CA LEU A 755 16.99 8.76 -26.91
C LEU A 755 17.02 8.61 -28.42
N GLU A 756 16.64 9.66 -29.14
CA GLU A 756 16.78 9.73 -30.58
C GLU A 756 18.18 10.23 -30.93
N ASN A 757 19.01 9.35 -31.49
CA ASN A 757 20.42 9.64 -31.77
C ASN A 757 21.16 10.16 -30.52
N GLY A 758 20.82 9.65 -29.35
CA GLY A 758 21.45 10.02 -28.08
C GLY A 758 20.86 11.23 -27.35
N PHE A 759 19.87 11.92 -27.94
CA PHE A 759 19.21 13.06 -27.30
C PHE A 759 17.77 12.72 -26.87
N PRO A 760 17.36 13.10 -25.65
CA PRO A 760 16.11 12.65 -25.06
C PRO A 760 14.89 13.36 -25.63
N ARG A 761 13.80 12.59 -25.76
CA ARG A 761 12.43 13.05 -25.92
C ARG A 761 11.51 12.27 -25.00
N VAL A 762 10.40 12.89 -24.61
CA VAL A 762 9.34 12.20 -23.87
C VAL A 762 8.74 11.12 -24.76
N ASP A 763 8.66 9.90 -24.26
CA ASP A 763 8.00 8.81 -24.97
C ASP A 763 6.48 9.03 -24.96
N ALA A 764 5.94 9.48 -26.09
CA ALA A 764 4.52 9.84 -26.26
C ALA A 764 3.68 8.70 -26.86
N SER A 765 4.23 7.50 -26.99
CA SER A 765 3.53 6.38 -27.61
C SER A 765 2.31 5.93 -26.76
N PRO A 766 1.08 5.83 -27.33
CA PRO A 766 -0.10 5.25 -26.65
C PRO A 766 0.01 3.72 -26.46
N LYS A 767 1.19 3.18 -26.72
CA LYS A 767 1.67 1.84 -26.39
C LYS A 767 2.96 2.00 -25.59
N GLY A 768 2.87 2.72 -24.47
CA GLY A 768 3.92 2.67 -23.47
C GLY A 768 4.07 1.23 -23.01
N GLU A 769 4.97 0.48 -23.62
CA GLU A 769 5.86 -0.40 -22.87
C GLU A 769 6.64 0.52 -21.90
N THR A 770 5.93 1.08 -20.92
CA THR A 770 6.54 1.67 -19.75
C THR A 770 7.29 0.55 -19.08
N LEU A 771 8.60 0.74 -18.94
CA LEU A 771 9.50 -0.10 -18.15
C LEU A 771 8.76 -0.58 -16.91
N SER A 772 8.30 -1.82 -17.03
CA SER A 772 7.69 -2.58 -15.98
C SER A 772 8.72 -2.72 -14.87
N SER A 773 8.25 -2.89 -13.64
CA SER A 773 8.83 -3.97 -12.83
C SER A 773 8.79 -5.23 -13.70
N ARG A 774 9.86 -5.51 -14.45
CA ARG A 774 10.16 -6.86 -14.90
C ARG A 774 10.66 -7.67 -13.72
#